data_AF-A0A932CB60-F1
#
_entry.id   AF-A0A932CB60-F1
#
_cell.length_a   1.000
_cell.length_b   1.000
_cell.length_c   1.000
_cell.angle_alpha   90.00
_cell.angle_beta   90.00
_cell.angle_gamma   90.00
#
_symmetry.space_group_name_H-M   'P 1'
#
loop_
_entity.id
_entity.type
_entity.pdbx_description
1 polymer ?
#
loop_
_entity_poly.entity_id
_entity_poly.type
_entity_poly.pdbx_seq_one_letter_code
_entity_poly.pdbx_strand_id
1 'polypeptide(L)'
;MVTGTTPSILGRATAALERGRGTEATQLLAPLWRSGTLSREDELAVRTALAEAWLLQDDLTQAASALGRTPDSMREPIADARLSTLWRLHGRITFARGEQSRAIALHARALKHAELAHDSRAIGLAHYELALCYKQVGDSGIVRDHLTEAASALHAAGDRRHLALVHSLSAVLLAQSGRCDEATNALRQGERLAMAIQADDVLAGIVHNQANVALIRHHHDQALALAERSVTLHQTLGSGHGLAVALATLGQILVQLGDLEGAEQILTRTLEVRSPVQFQETTGAVFDTLAQIHLMRGSYERAGECLRQASEAYGAYGTQTMRWYEWSLKVLGVKLAIRRGAYDEAVDHAEELVRTPGVPPAEAIQAELAACEALVAADRIPEAEQRLESCEGRLDPRTAPATWGEFLRIRGAVHERSNRPAAAHHDFAQSASVFDLLGERYHAALSNLALGRLAAKAGNRGAAQRYLDHAGAVFGTLGAERDLNEVAASRALLNEAAGTQPVVSPAEADEAVVRRLVDAAILPELLARETATALLETLEADAVVVSVAVPGGEVRVVAAAGCDTDVARALGRAASQGSREYGDDLLMTESLGRDHDGPRVCTIVAARRLTDAATRRLRMFAAIARQGFELCGVRERPPQAVEQINERPLDLLLPGFICASAAMNRVVEQIQRLQGHNLTVLITGESGTGKDLVARAIHVGSPRRAAMYLPYNCTTTTRELADSQLFGHRRGSFTGAVTDQPGLIRSAAGGTLFLDEIGDLPLDIQPKLLRFLEQGEVMPVGETRPQGVDVRVLAATNADLEQRVAEGKFREDLYYRLSVIRIHVPPLRERREEIPHLSTFFLREACDRLGKPDVQLAPATLDLFARYWWPGNVRQLRNEIQRAVAMSAPGGAVEPDHLSGDLSAPPASPSEAAVLAGAGRRETPRNLGAAIEQVEKELIAGTLDRTRGNISETARVLGLTRRGLYLKMRRLGLDSVTADT
;
A
#
# COMPACT_ATOMS: atom_id res chain seq x y z
N MET A 1 -3.13 -42.07 -36.81
CA MET A 1 -4.38 -41.55 -37.44
C MET A 1 -5.32 -41.17 -36.31
N VAL A 2 -5.73 -39.91 -36.20
CA VAL A 2 -6.67 -39.47 -35.15
C VAL A 2 -8.06 -39.93 -35.57
N THR A 3 -8.59 -40.97 -34.91
CA THR A 3 -9.95 -41.48 -35.14
C THR A 3 -10.94 -40.70 -34.28
N GLY A 4 -11.75 -39.82 -34.88
CA GLY A 4 -12.79 -39.05 -34.19
C GLY A 4 -13.39 -37.95 -35.06
N THR A 5 -14.62 -37.54 -34.78
CA THR A 5 -15.26 -36.38 -35.42
C THR A 5 -14.67 -35.06 -34.90
N THR A 6 -14.73 -33.98 -35.69
CA THR A 6 -14.23 -32.65 -35.32
C THR A 6 -14.68 -32.19 -33.91
N PRO A 7 -15.96 -32.31 -33.51
CA PRO A 7 -16.41 -31.92 -32.16
C PRO A 7 -15.79 -32.77 -31.05
N SER A 8 -15.55 -34.07 -31.30
CA SER A 8 -14.93 -34.97 -30.33
C SER A 8 -13.46 -34.62 -30.10
N ILE A 9 -12.73 -34.27 -31.16
CA ILE A 9 -11.33 -33.84 -31.07
C ILE A 9 -11.24 -32.50 -30.32
N LEU A 10 -12.11 -31.53 -30.64
CA LEU A 10 -12.20 -30.26 -29.93
C LEU A 10 -12.51 -30.46 -28.45
N GLY A 11 -13.48 -31.30 -28.09
CA GLY A 11 -13.80 -31.58 -26.68
C GLY A 11 -12.62 -32.17 -25.90
N ARG A 12 -11.86 -33.10 -26.50
CA ARG A 12 -10.64 -33.65 -25.89
C ARG A 12 -9.54 -32.60 -25.76
N ALA A 13 -9.36 -31.75 -26.77
CA ALA A 13 -8.39 -30.65 -26.73
C ALA A 13 -8.75 -29.64 -25.64
N THR A 14 -10.02 -29.26 -25.50
CA THR A 14 -10.50 -28.38 -24.42
C THR A 14 -10.21 -28.98 -23.04
N ALA A 15 -10.48 -30.27 -22.83
CA ALA A 15 -10.15 -30.94 -21.58
C ALA A 15 -8.63 -30.99 -21.30
N ALA A 16 -7.80 -31.11 -22.35
CA ALA A 16 -6.35 -31.00 -22.21
C ALA A 16 -5.91 -29.57 -21.84
N LEU A 17 -6.49 -28.55 -22.46
CA LEU A 17 -6.24 -27.13 -22.13
C LEU A 17 -6.65 -26.79 -20.70
N GLU A 18 -7.78 -27.30 -20.21
CA GLU A 18 -8.22 -27.11 -18.81
C GLU A 18 -7.21 -27.68 -17.81
N ARG A 19 -6.54 -28.79 -18.16
CA ARG A 19 -5.47 -29.41 -17.37
C ARG A 19 -4.09 -28.78 -17.61
N GLY A 20 -3.99 -27.74 -18.44
CA GLY A 20 -2.71 -27.08 -18.77
C GLY A 20 -1.84 -27.86 -19.75
N ARG A 21 -2.35 -28.90 -20.40
CA ARG A 21 -1.59 -29.79 -21.30
C ARG A 21 -1.56 -29.24 -22.73
N GLY A 22 -0.86 -28.12 -22.91
CA GLY A 22 -0.73 -27.43 -24.20
C GLY A 22 -0.21 -28.35 -25.32
N THR A 23 0.83 -29.14 -25.07
CA THR A 23 1.40 -30.06 -26.07
C THR A 23 0.41 -31.15 -26.50
N GLU A 24 -0.37 -31.71 -25.56
CA GLU A 24 -1.41 -32.69 -25.86
C GLU A 24 -2.50 -32.05 -26.75
N ALA A 25 -2.95 -30.84 -26.41
CA ALA A 25 -3.93 -30.11 -27.21
C ALA A 25 -3.40 -29.81 -28.62
N THR A 26 -2.15 -29.37 -28.76
CA THR A 26 -1.52 -29.13 -30.07
C THR A 26 -1.44 -30.40 -30.91
N GLN A 27 -1.08 -31.54 -30.32
CA GLN A 27 -1.02 -32.83 -31.02
C GLN A 27 -2.38 -33.27 -31.55
N LEU A 28 -3.47 -32.94 -30.85
CA LEU A 28 -4.84 -33.21 -31.28
C LEU A 28 -5.31 -32.24 -32.39
N LEU A 29 -5.00 -30.95 -32.26
CA LEU A 29 -5.54 -29.88 -33.10
C LEU A 29 -4.74 -29.63 -34.39
N ALA A 30 -3.41 -29.75 -34.36
CA ALA A 30 -2.56 -29.43 -35.51
C ALA A 30 -2.84 -30.32 -36.76
N PRO A 31 -3.11 -31.64 -36.64
CA PRO A 31 -3.50 -32.45 -37.80
C PRO A 31 -4.85 -32.01 -38.38
N LEU A 32 -5.80 -31.65 -37.51
CA LEU A 32 -7.13 -31.20 -37.90
C LEU A 32 -7.06 -29.88 -38.66
N TRP A 33 -6.23 -28.93 -38.20
CA TRP A 33 -5.94 -27.67 -38.89
C TRP A 33 -5.38 -27.88 -40.30
N ARG A 34 -4.44 -28.83 -40.48
CA ARG A 34 -3.81 -29.11 -41.78
C ARG A 34 -4.74 -29.79 -42.79
N SER A 35 -5.81 -30.44 -42.34
CA SER A 35 -6.72 -31.19 -43.20
C SER A 35 -7.52 -30.31 -44.17
N GLY A 36 -7.72 -29.03 -43.83
CA GLY A 36 -8.38 -28.04 -44.69
C GLY A 36 -9.88 -28.27 -44.94
N THR A 37 -10.50 -29.28 -44.32
CA THR A 37 -11.90 -29.69 -44.54
C THR A 37 -12.85 -29.18 -43.45
N LEU A 38 -12.52 -28.08 -42.76
CA LEU A 38 -13.30 -27.56 -41.64
C LEU A 38 -14.39 -26.59 -42.10
N SER A 39 -15.53 -26.61 -41.42
CA SER A 39 -16.49 -25.49 -41.51
C SER A 39 -15.83 -24.22 -40.96
N ARG A 40 -16.31 -23.03 -41.35
CA ARG A 40 -15.74 -21.77 -40.85
C ARG A 40 -15.83 -21.64 -39.32
N GLU A 41 -16.90 -22.15 -38.72
CA GLU A 41 -17.07 -22.13 -37.26
C GLU A 41 -16.08 -23.07 -36.57
N ASP A 42 -15.92 -24.30 -37.10
CA ASP A 42 -14.92 -25.25 -36.61
C ASP A 42 -13.49 -24.75 -36.83
N GLU A 43 -13.24 -24.07 -37.95
CA GLU A 43 -11.96 -23.44 -38.26
C GLU A 43 -11.59 -22.43 -37.16
N LEU A 44 -12.51 -21.50 -36.82
CA LEU A 44 -12.28 -20.52 -35.77
C LEU A 44 -12.14 -21.17 -34.39
N ALA A 45 -12.90 -22.23 -34.10
CA ALA A 45 -12.77 -22.99 -32.86
C ALA A 45 -11.40 -23.66 -32.73
N VAL A 46 -10.93 -24.33 -33.79
CA VAL A 46 -9.61 -24.97 -33.85
C VAL A 46 -8.50 -23.92 -33.73
N ARG A 47 -8.60 -22.78 -34.43
CA ARG A 47 -7.61 -21.70 -34.35
C ARG A 47 -7.48 -21.11 -32.97
N THR A 48 -8.61 -20.82 -32.33
CA THR A 48 -8.62 -20.25 -30.96
C THR A 48 -8.05 -21.24 -29.94
N ALA A 49 -8.44 -22.51 -30.01
CA ALA A 49 -7.91 -23.55 -29.13
C ALA A 49 -6.41 -23.83 -29.39
N LEU A 50 -5.97 -23.80 -30.65
CA LEU A 50 -4.56 -23.99 -31.02
C LEU A 50 -3.70 -22.80 -30.55
N ALA A 51 -4.20 -21.58 -30.68
CA ALA A 51 -3.53 -20.39 -30.15
C ALA A 51 -3.39 -20.46 -28.62
N GLU A 52 -4.42 -20.92 -27.90
CA GLU A 52 -4.36 -21.14 -26.46
C GLU A 52 -3.36 -22.25 -26.08
N ALA A 53 -3.30 -23.34 -26.85
CA ALA A 53 -2.32 -24.41 -26.66
C ALA A 53 -0.88 -23.92 -26.84
N TRP A 54 -0.62 -23.05 -27.83
CA TRP A 54 0.69 -22.46 -28.05
C TRP A 54 1.07 -21.43 -26.99
N LEU A 55 0.11 -20.64 -26.49
CA LEU A 55 0.32 -19.74 -25.36
C LEU A 55 0.72 -20.49 -24.08
N LEU A 56 0.14 -21.67 -23.82
CA LEU A 56 0.56 -22.52 -22.69
C LEU A 56 1.99 -23.10 -22.86
N GLN A 57 2.53 -23.07 -24.08
CA GLN A 57 3.88 -23.52 -24.40
C GLN A 57 4.85 -22.34 -24.58
N ASP A 58 4.44 -21.13 -24.22
CA ASP A 58 5.20 -19.89 -24.39
C ASP A 58 5.60 -19.58 -25.86
N ASP A 59 4.96 -20.20 -26.85
CA ASP A 59 5.25 -19.98 -28.28
C ASP A 59 4.34 -18.90 -28.87
N LEU A 60 4.72 -17.64 -28.65
CA LEU A 60 3.98 -16.47 -29.14
C LEU A 60 3.91 -16.40 -30.67
N THR A 61 4.90 -16.97 -31.37
CA THR A 61 4.98 -16.94 -32.83
C THR A 61 3.93 -17.88 -33.42
N GLN A 62 3.89 -19.12 -32.94
CA GLN A 62 2.87 -20.09 -33.36
C GLN A 62 1.48 -19.70 -32.88
N ALA A 63 1.35 -19.13 -31.68
CA ALA A 63 0.06 -18.61 -31.20
C ALA A 63 -0.50 -17.52 -32.11
N ALA A 64 0.32 -16.52 -32.48
CA ALA A 64 -0.09 -15.46 -33.40
C ALA A 64 -0.37 -16.00 -34.81
N SER A 65 0.42 -16.97 -35.28
CA SER A 65 0.21 -17.61 -36.58
C SER A 65 -1.13 -18.36 -36.64
N ALA A 66 -1.45 -19.16 -35.61
CA ALA A 66 -2.72 -19.88 -35.50
C ALA A 66 -3.93 -18.94 -35.39
N LEU A 67 -3.80 -17.88 -34.58
CA LEU A 67 -4.89 -16.93 -34.37
C LEU A 67 -5.14 -16.06 -35.61
N GLY A 68 -4.10 -15.72 -36.38
CA GLY A 68 -4.18 -14.93 -37.60
C GLY A 68 -4.50 -13.45 -37.36
N ARG A 69 -5.17 -12.79 -38.31
CA ARG A 69 -5.50 -11.35 -38.22
C ARG A 69 -6.61 -11.07 -37.20
N THR A 70 -6.72 -9.81 -36.77
CA THR A 70 -7.76 -9.36 -35.83
C THR A 70 -9.17 -9.47 -36.44
N PRO A 71 -10.22 -9.62 -35.59
CA PRO A 71 -11.61 -9.73 -36.05
C PRO A 71 -12.07 -8.60 -36.98
N ASP A 72 -11.60 -7.36 -36.78
CA ASP A 72 -11.91 -6.20 -37.62
C ASP A 72 -11.60 -6.41 -39.12
N SER A 73 -10.71 -7.36 -39.45
CA SER A 73 -10.34 -7.66 -40.83
C SER A 73 -11.22 -8.72 -41.51
N MET A 74 -12.16 -9.33 -40.77
CA MET A 74 -13.05 -10.37 -41.28
C MET A 74 -14.32 -9.75 -41.89
N ARG A 75 -14.67 -10.14 -43.12
CA ARG A 75 -15.76 -9.51 -43.89
C ARG A 75 -17.16 -10.01 -43.52
N GLU A 76 -17.26 -11.19 -42.93
CA GLU A 76 -18.53 -11.85 -42.64
C GLU A 76 -18.81 -11.87 -41.13
N PRO A 77 -20.09 -11.79 -40.70
CA PRO A 77 -20.49 -11.64 -39.31
C PRO A 77 -20.06 -12.85 -38.45
N ILE A 78 -19.63 -12.57 -37.23
CA ILE A 78 -19.15 -13.54 -36.22
C ILE A 78 -19.97 -13.34 -34.95
N ALA A 79 -20.38 -14.43 -34.30
CA ALA A 79 -21.12 -14.36 -33.03
C ALA A 79 -20.30 -13.71 -31.90
N ASP A 80 -20.96 -12.97 -31.00
CA ASP A 80 -20.33 -12.24 -29.91
C ASP A 80 -19.44 -13.11 -29.00
N ALA A 81 -19.87 -14.34 -28.67
CA ALA A 81 -19.06 -15.27 -27.86
C ALA A 81 -17.70 -15.59 -28.53
N ARG A 82 -17.68 -15.74 -29.86
CA ARG A 82 -16.46 -16.01 -30.63
C ARG A 82 -15.62 -14.75 -30.79
N LEU A 83 -16.25 -13.59 -30.99
CA LEU A 83 -15.56 -12.29 -30.99
C LEU A 83 -14.85 -12.03 -29.66
N SER A 84 -15.53 -12.28 -28.54
CA SER A 84 -14.94 -12.18 -27.21
C SER A 84 -13.68 -13.03 -27.08
N THR A 85 -13.75 -14.31 -27.47
CA THR A 85 -12.61 -15.23 -27.44
C THR A 85 -11.44 -14.75 -28.30
N LEU A 86 -11.71 -14.31 -29.54
CA LEU A 86 -10.69 -13.81 -30.45
C LEU A 86 -10.00 -12.56 -29.90
N TRP A 87 -10.78 -11.58 -29.42
CA TRP A 87 -10.24 -10.36 -28.83
C TRP A 87 -9.42 -10.63 -27.58
N ARG A 88 -9.87 -11.56 -26.73
CA ARG A 88 -9.13 -11.99 -25.54
C ARG A 88 -7.78 -12.59 -25.90
N LEU A 89 -7.73 -13.52 -26.86
CA LEU A 89 -6.48 -14.18 -27.27
C LEU A 89 -5.51 -13.20 -27.97
N HIS A 90 -6.03 -12.27 -28.79
CA HIS A 90 -5.23 -11.17 -29.33
C HIS A 90 -4.65 -10.30 -28.20
N GLY A 91 -5.47 -9.96 -27.22
CA GLY A 91 -5.05 -9.25 -26.02
C GLY A 91 -3.93 -9.96 -25.26
N ARG A 92 -4.05 -11.28 -25.03
CA ARG A 92 -3.01 -12.08 -24.36
C ARG A 92 -1.67 -12.09 -25.11
N ILE A 93 -1.70 -12.21 -26.44
CA ILE A 93 -0.48 -12.17 -27.26
C ILE A 93 0.14 -10.77 -27.19
N THR A 94 -0.68 -9.72 -27.25
CA THR A 94 -0.23 -8.33 -27.11
C THR A 94 0.34 -8.05 -25.71
N PHE A 95 -0.30 -8.56 -24.66
CA PHE A 95 0.18 -8.49 -23.28
C PHE A 95 1.55 -9.17 -23.13
N ALA A 96 1.70 -10.38 -23.66
CA ALA A 96 2.95 -11.13 -23.62
C ALA A 96 4.10 -10.46 -24.39
N ARG A 97 3.80 -9.52 -25.30
CA ARG A 97 4.78 -8.68 -26.01
C ARG A 97 5.12 -7.38 -25.28
N GLY A 98 4.54 -7.12 -24.11
CA GLY A 98 4.76 -5.90 -23.32
C GLY A 98 3.86 -4.72 -23.70
N GLU A 99 2.98 -4.86 -24.70
CA GLU A 99 2.12 -3.77 -25.21
C GLU A 99 0.87 -3.54 -24.32
N GLN A 100 1.06 -3.16 -23.05
CA GLN A 100 0.00 -3.11 -22.02
C GLN A 100 -1.23 -2.29 -22.41
N SER A 101 -1.08 -1.05 -22.86
CA SER A 101 -2.23 -0.19 -23.21
C SER A 101 -3.07 -0.77 -24.35
N ARG A 102 -2.41 -1.45 -25.30
CA ARG A 102 -3.10 -2.11 -26.40
C ARG A 102 -3.78 -3.39 -25.93
N ALA A 103 -3.15 -4.16 -25.04
CA ALA A 103 -3.77 -5.32 -24.42
C ALA A 103 -5.05 -4.94 -23.67
N ILE A 104 -5.02 -3.87 -22.85
CA ILE A 104 -6.21 -3.34 -22.15
C ILE A 104 -7.34 -3.03 -23.15
N ALA A 105 -7.04 -2.33 -24.25
CA ALA A 105 -8.05 -2.01 -25.26
C ALA A 105 -8.66 -3.27 -25.91
N LEU A 106 -7.84 -4.31 -26.16
CA LEU A 106 -8.29 -5.58 -26.73
C LEU A 106 -9.14 -6.39 -25.71
N HIS A 107 -8.74 -6.43 -24.44
CA HIS A 107 -9.49 -7.11 -23.39
C HIS A 107 -10.80 -6.38 -23.05
N ALA A 108 -10.84 -5.05 -23.09
CA ALA A 108 -12.08 -4.29 -22.94
C ALA A 108 -13.08 -4.58 -24.08
N ARG A 109 -12.59 -4.74 -25.32
CA ARG A 109 -13.43 -5.22 -26.44
C ARG A 109 -13.91 -6.65 -26.20
N ALA A 110 -13.04 -7.53 -25.69
CA ALA A 110 -13.41 -8.90 -25.35
C ALA A 110 -14.52 -8.96 -24.30
N LEU A 111 -14.43 -8.11 -23.26
CA LEU A 111 -15.44 -7.98 -22.21
C LEU A 111 -16.78 -7.52 -22.77
N LYS A 112 -16.79 -6.45 -23.57
CA LYS A 112 -18.02 -5.95 -24.22
C LYS A 112 -18.75 -7.05 -25.00
N HIS A 113 -18.02 -7.84 -25.78
CA HIS A 113 -18.62 -8.94 -26.54
C HIS A 113 -19.03 -10.12 -25.63
N ALA A 114 -18.35 -10.35 -24.50
CA ALA A 114 -18.76 -11.36 -23.54
C ALA A 114 -20.10 -10.99 -22.87
N GLU A 115 -20.29 -9.72 -22.52
CA GLU A 115 -21.52 -9.17 -21.95
C GLU A 115 -22.69 -9.27 -22.94
N LEU A 116 -22.47 -8.91 -24.21
CA LEU A 116 -23.47 -9.06 -25.29
C LEU A 116 -23.87 -10.52 -25.52
N ALA A 117 -22.92 -11.45 -25.35
CA ALA A 117 -23.18 -12.88 -25.46
C ALA A 117 -23.84 -13.48 -24.20
N HIS A 118 -23.95 -12.72 -23.11
CA HIS A 118 -24.37 -13.21 -21.78
C HIS A 118 -23.58 -14.45 -21.31
N ASP A 119 -22.29 -14.53 -21.67
CA ASP A 119 -21.42 -15.66 -21.32
C ASP A 119 -20.61 -15.35 -20.05
N SER A 120 -21.07 -15.86 -18.91
CA SER A 120 -20.42 -15.66 -17.61
C SER A 120 -18.96 -16.12 -17.60
N ARG A 121 -18.62 -17.19 -18.33
CA ARG A 121 -17.24 -17.65 -18.41
C ARG A 121 -16.39 -16.63 -19.15
N ALA A 122 -16.85 -16.17 -20.33
CA ALA A 122 -16.12 -15.18 -21.11
C ALA A 122 -15.97 -13.83 -20.39
N ILE A 123 -17.00 -13.40 -19.64
CA ILE A 123 -16.96 -12.18 -18.80
C ILE A 123 -15.86 -12.33 -17.74
N GLY A 124 -15.88 -13.44 -17.01
CA GLY A 124 -14.91 -13.70 -15.95
C GLY A 124 -13.47 -13.80 -16.48
N LEU A 125 -13.28 -14.45 -17.63
CA LEU A 125 -11.98 -14.49 -18.31
C LEU A 125 -11.50 -13.10 -18.72
N ALA A 126 -12.36 -12.28 -19.32
CA ALA A 126 -11.97 -10.93 -19.76
C ALA A 126 -11.57 -10.03 -18.57
N HIS A 127 -12.31 -10.09 -17.46
CA HIS A 127 -11.94 -9.39 -16.23
C HIS A 127 -10.62 -9.87 -15.63
N TYR A 128 -10.36 -11.18 -15.63
CA TYR A 128 -9.08 -11.72 -15.17
C TYR A 128 -7.90 -11.19 -15.99
N GLU A 129 -8.01 -11.16 -17.32
CA GLU A 129 -6.95 -10.61 -18.20
C GLU A 129 -6.78 -9.09 -18.02
N LEU A 130 -7.86 -8.35 -17.80
CA LEU A 130 -7.79 -6.93 -17.45
C LEU A 130 -7.07 -6.71 -16.12
N ALA A 131 -7.35 -7.53 -15.11
CA ALA A 131 -6.66 -7.48 -13.83
C ALA A 131 -5.15 -7.69 -13.99
N LEU A 132 -4.72 -8.63 -14.83
CA LEU A 132 -3.30 -8.83 -15.16
C LEU A 132 -2.67 -7.60 -15.83
N CYS A 133 -3.38 -6.97 -16.77
CA CYS A 133 -2.91 -5.76 -17.44
C CYS A 133 -2.78 -4.57 -16.47
N TYR A 134 -3.80 -4.31 -15.67
CA TYR A 134 -3.79 -3.20 -14.71
C TYR A 134 -2.79 -3.42 -13.56
N LYS A 135 -2.50 -4.68 -13.21
CA LYS A 135 -1.41 -4.98 -12.27
C LYS A 135 -0.08 -4.50 -12.82
N GLN A 136 0.16 -4.65 -14.13
CA GLN A 136 1.40 -4.16 -14.75
C GLN A 136 1.48 -2.63 -14.85
N VAL A 137 0.33 -1.95 -14.82
CA VAL A 137 0.26 -0.48 -14.77
C VAL A 137 0.42 0.05 -13.32
N GLY A 138 0.24 -0.80 -12.31
CA GLY A 138 0.42 -0.44 -10.90
C GLY A 138 -0.84 0.08 -10.18
N ASP A 139 -2.04 -0.09 -10.76
CA ASP A 139 -3.29 0.38 -10.15
C ASP A 139 -3.99 -0.73 -9.35
N SER A 140 -3.52 -0.96 -8.12
CA SER A 140 -4.06 -2.01 -7.22
C SER A 140 -5.53 -1.84 -6.84
N GLY A 141 -6.14 -0.67 -7.05
CA GLY A 141 -7.58 -0.46 -6.87
C GLY A 141 -8.34 -1.16 -7.99
N ILE A 142 -8.05 -0.79 -9.24
CA ILE A 142 -8.68 -1.35 -10.44
C ILE A 142 -8.46 -2.87 -10.52
N VAL A 143 -7.27 -3.36 -10.15
CA VAL A 143 -7.01 -4.82 -10.15
C VAL A 143 -7.97 -5.55 -9.22
N ARG A 144 -8.24 -5.04 -8.01
CA ARG A 144 -9.14 -5.69 -7.05
C ARG A 144 -10.58 -5.71 -7.55
N ASP A 145 -11.04 -4.65 -8.19
CA ASP A 145 -12.40 -4.56 -8.75
C ASP A 145 -12.57 -5.61 -9.84
N HIS A 146 -11.63 -5.68 -10.79
CA HIS A 146 -11.66 -6.70 -11.84
C HIS A 146 -11.52 -8.12 -11.30
N LEU A 147 -10.71 -8.36 -10.27
CA LEU A 147 -10.63 -9.69 -9.64
C LEU A 147 -11.93 -10.11 -8.97
N THR A 148 -12.67 -9.15 -8.39
CA THR A 148 -13.97 -9.40 -7.75
C THR A 148 -15.01 -9.80 -8.80
N GLU A 149 -15.09 -9.05 -9.89
CA GLU A 149 -15.97 -9.38 -11.02
C GLU A 149 -15.58 -10.72 -11.68
N ALA A 150 -14.28 -10.97 -11.86
CA ALA A 150 -13.78 -12.24 -12.37
C ALA A 150 -14.19 -13.41 -11.46
N ALA A 151 -14.00 -13.28 -10.15
CA ALA A 151 -14.37 -14.31 -9.18
C ALA A 151 -15.87 -14.65 -9.26
N SER A 152 -16.72 -13.64 -9.26
CA SER A 152 -18.18 -13.80 -9.33
C SER A 152 -18.60 -14.52 -10.62
N ALA A 153 -18.15 -14.02 -11.77
CA ALA A 153 -18.53 -14.55 -13.07
C ALA A 153 -17.98 -15.98 -13.33
N LEU A 154 -16.74 -16.26 -12.94
CA LEU A 154 -16.14 -17.58 -13.06
C LEU A 154 -16.75 -18.60 -12.08
N HIS A 155 -17.19 -18.15 -10.91
CA HIS A 155 -17.94 -18.98 -9.97
C HIS A 155 -19.30 -19.38 -10.55
N ALA A 156 -20.04 -18.43 -11.11
CA ALA A 156 -21.30 -18.72 -11.81
C ALA A 156 -21.11 -19.68 -13.00
N ALA A 157 -19.99 -19.57 -13.71
CA ALA A 157 -19.64 -20.44 -14.82
C ALA A 157 -19.08 -21.83 -14.41
N GLY A 158 -18.72 -22.04 -13.14
CA GLY A 158 -18.07 -23.26 -12.67
C GLY A 158 -16.62 -23.45 -13.17
N ASP A 159 -15.95 -22.39 -13.64
CA ASP A 159 -14.57 -22.46 -14.17
C ASP A 159 -13.54 -22.50 -13.03
N ARG A 160 -13.31 -23.70 -12.51
CA ARG A 160 -12.39 -23.94 -11.37
C ARG A 160 -10.94 -23.56 -11.68
N ARG A 161 -10.50 -23.68 -12.93
CA ARG A 161 -9.14 -23.35 -13.35
C ARG A 161 -8.86 -21.88 -13.16
N HIS A 162 -9.73 -21.03 -13.69
CA HIS A 162 -9.54 -19.58 -13.63
C HIS A 162 -9.90 -19.02 -12.25
N LEU A 163 -10.80 -19.65 -11.49
CA LEU A 163 -10.98 -19.32 -10.07
C LEU A 163 -9.69 -19.54 -9.26
N ALA A 164 -8.97 -20.64 -9.50
CA ALA A 164 -7.69 -20.88 -8.85
C ALA A 164 -6.66 -19.78 -9.20
N LEU A 165 -6.63 -19.34 -10.45
CA LEU A 165 -5.80 -18.22 -10.91
C LEU A 165 -6.19 -16.87 -10.29
N VAL A 166 -7.49 -16.60 -10.13
CA VAL A 166 -8.00 -15.41 -9.42
C VAL A 166 -7.52 -15.42 -7.97
N HIS A 167 -7.71 -16.52 -7.25
CA HIS A 167 -7.22 -16.66 -5.87
C HIS A 167 -5.70 -16.45 -5.76
N SER A 168 -4.94 -17.00 -6.71
CA SER A 168 -3.49 -16.82 -6.78
C SER A 168 -3.11 -15.35 -6.95
N LEU A 169 -3.77 -14.63 -7.87
CA LEU A 169 -3.49 -13.21 -8.12
C LEU A 169 -3.95 -12.31 -6.96
N SER A 170 -5.12 -12.58 -6.36
CA SER A 170 -5.58 -11.90 -5.16
C SER A 170 -4.60 -12.07 -4.00
N ALA A 171 -4.03 -13.26 -3.83
CA ALA A 171 -3.04 -13.51 -2.79
C ALA A 171 -1.77 -12.67 -2.96
N VAL A 172 -1.31 -12.47 -4.19
CA VAL A 172 -0.16 -11.58 -4.46
C VAL A 172 -0.45 -10.15 -4.01
N LEU A 173 -1.64 -9.61 -4.29
CA LEU A 173 -2.03 -8.26 -3.86
C LEU A 173 -2.20 -8.16 -2.33
N LEU A 174 -2.75 -9.21 -1.70
CA LEU A 174 -2.86 -9.29 -0.24
C LEU A 174 -1.48 -9.32 0.41
N ALA A 175 -0.54 -10.09 -0.13
CA ALA A 175 0.84 -10.15 0.37
C ALA A 175 1.54 -8.79 0.22
N GLN A 176 1.39 -8.12 -0.93
CA GLN A 176 1.93 -6.78 -1.17
C GLN A 176 1.36 -5.71 -0.24
N SER A 177 0.16 -5.92 0.31
CA SER A 177 -0.46 -5.03 1.31
C SER A 177 -0.20 -5.47 2.75
N GLY A 178 0.69 -6.44 2.97
CA GLY A 178 1.05 -6.95 4.31
C GLY A 178 0.06 -7.96 4.90
N ARG A 179 -1.03 -8.29 4.21
CA ARG A 179 -2.09 -9.22 4.67
C ARG A 179 -1.72 -10.68 4.38
N CYS A 180 -0.59 -11.13 4.93
CA CYS A 180 0.03 -12.42 4.60
C CYS A 180 -0.81 -13.65 5.00
N ASP A 181 -1.59 -13.59 6.08
CA ASP A 181 -2.48 -14.69 6.48
C ASP A 181 -3.61 -14.91 5.48
N GLU A 182 -4.21 -13.83 5.00
CA GLU A 182 -5.26 -13.87 3.98
C GLU A 182 -4.71 -14.32 2.63
N ALA A 183 -3.52 -13.85 2.27
CA ALA A 183 -2.80 -14.34 1.10
C ALA A 183 -2.57 -15.87 1.18
N THR A 184 -2.13 -16.37 2.34
CA THR A 184 -1.92 -17.81 2.58
C THR A 184 -3.23 -18.60 2.41
N ASN A 185 -4.34 -18.09 2.94
CA ASN A 185 -5.65 -18.73 2.82
C ASN A 185 -6.16 -18.74 1.37
N ALA A 186 -6.01 -17.64 0.64
CA ALA A 186 -6.35 -17.56 -0.77
C ALA A 186 -5.54 -18.56 -1.61
N LEU A 187 -4.23 -18.67 -1.38
CA LEU A 187 -3.38 -19.64 -2.08
C LEU A 187 -3.79 -21.09 -1.77
N ARG A 188 -4.12 -21.41 -0.52
CA ARG A 188 -4.64 -22.75 -0.15
C ARG A 188 -5.94 -23.07 -0.86
N GLN A 189 -6.84 -22.09 -1.00
CA GLN A 189 -8.08 -22.27 -1.75
C GLN A 189 -7.81 -22.51 -3.25
N GLY A 190 -6.91 -21.72 -3.84
CA GLY A 190 -6.46 -21.92 -5.22
C GLY A 190 -5.83 -23.30 -5.44
N GLU A 191 -4.96 -23.75 -4.53
CA GLU A 191 -4.30 -25.07 -4.62
C GLU A 191 -5.33 -26.19 -4.64
N ARG A 192 -6.34 -26.16 -3.75
CA ARG A 192 -7.43 -27.15 -3.74
C ARG A 192 -8.20 -27.19 -5.07
N LEU A 193 -8.51 -26.02 -5.63
CA LEU A 193 -9.23 -25.91 -6.90
C LEU A 193 -8.40 -26.47 -8.06
N ALA A 194 -7.12 -26.12 -8.14
CA ALA A 194 -6.21 -26.61 -9.18
C ALA A 194 -6.02 -28.13 -9.09
N MET A 195 -5.82 -28.67 -7.89
CA MET A 195 -5.69 -30.12 -7.65
C MET A 195 -6.96 -30.89 -8.03
N ALA A 196 -8.14 -30.33 -7.74
CA ALA A 196 -9.42 -31.00 -8.03
C ALA A 196 -9.65 -31.25 -9.53
N ILE A 197 -9.00 -30.47 -10.40
CA ILE A 197 -9.11 -30.60 -11.87
C ILE A 197 -7.80 -31.04 -12.53
N GLN A 198 -6.75 -31.33 -11.76
CA GLN A 198 -5.41 -31.66 -12.27
C GLN A 198 -4.84 -30.58 -13.22
N ALA A 199 -5.00 -29.31 -12.85
CA ALA A 199 -4.39 -28.19 -13.56
C ALA A 199 -2.97 -27.96 -13.03
N ASP A 200 -2.03 -28.80 -13.49
CA ASP A 200 -0.68 -28.89 -12.97
C ASP A 200 0.14 -27.60 -13.17
N ASP A 201 -0.12 -26.86 -14.25
CA ASP A 201 0.51 -25.58 -14.55
C ASP A 201 0.07 -24.46 -13.61
N VAL A 202 -1.24 -24.41 -13.29
CA VAL A 202 -1.79 -23.49 -12.30
C VAL A 202 -1.29 -23.83 -10.90
N LEU A 203 -1.22 -25.13 -10.58
CA LEU A 203 -0.66 -25.60 -9.31
C LEU A 203 0.80 -25.16 -9.15
N ALA A 204 1.63 -25.31 -10.18
CA ALA A 204 3.03 -24.89 -10.15
C ALA A 204 3.20 -23.40 -9.83
N GLY A 205 2.37 -22.55 -10.44
CA GLY A 205 2.34 -21.11 -10.17
C GLY A 205 1.77 -20.74 -8.79
N ILE A 206 0.81 -21.49 -8.26
CA ILE A 206 0.29 -21.29 -6.90
C ILE A 206 1.35 -21.65 -5.86
N VAL A 207 2.04 -22.78 -6.03
CA VAL A 207 3.14 -23.21 -5.14
C VAL A 207 4.29 -22.21 -5.18
N HIS A 208 4.60 -21.66 -6.36
CA HIS A 208 5.54 -20.53 -6.48
C HIS A 208 5.13 -19.33 -5.62
N ASN A 209 3.87 -18.89 -5.72
CA ASN A 209 3.37 -17.76 -4.92
C ASN A 209 3.33 -18.09 -3.41
N GLN A 210 3.10 -19.35 -3.02
CA GLN A 210 3.24 -19.80 -1.63
C GLN A 210 4.68 -19.65 -1.14
N ALA A 211 5.68 -19.96 -1.96
CA ALA A 211 7.09 -19.74 -1.62
C ALA A 211 7.38 -18.25 -1.38
N ASN A 212 6.88 -17.35 -2.25
CA ASN A 212 7.03 -15.91 -2.08
C ASN A 212 6.36 -15.39 -0.79
N VAL A 213 5.14 -15.85 -0.48
CA VAL A 213 4.47 -15.47 0.77
C VAL A 213 5.21 -16.01 2.00
N ALA A 214 5.73 -17.24 1.95
CA ALA A 214 6.55 -17.79 3.02
C ALA A 214 7.85 -17.00 3.22
N LEU A 215 8.47 -16.52 2.13
CA LEU A 215 9.64 -15.66 2.18
C LEU A 215 9.34 -14.30 2.83
N ILE A 216 8.24 -13.65 2.45
CA ILE A 216 7.78 -12.39 3.07
C ILE A 216 7.53 -12.55 4.58
N ARG A 217 7.16 -13.74 5.01
CA ARG A 217 6.95 -14.09 6.43
C ARG A 217 8.23 -14.57 7.14
N HIS A 218 9.39 -14.52 6.48
CA HIS A 218 10.67 -15.01 7.01
C HIS A 218 10.66 -16.51 7.39
N HIS A 219 9.76 -17.31 6.80
CA HIS A 219 9.71 -18.76 6.97
C HIS A 219 10.63 -19.44 5.95
N HIS A 220 11.93 -19.24 6.06
CA HIS A 220 12.89 -19.58 5.00
C HIS A 220 12.92 -21.08 4.63
N ASP A 221 12.84 -22.00 5.60
CA ASP A 221 12.80 -23.45 5.32
C ASP A 221 11.56 -23.84 4.50
N GLN A 222 10.42 -23.26 4.85
CA GLN A 222 9.17 -23.48 4.14
C GLN A 222 9.24 -22.86 2.73
N ALA A 223 9.80 -21.66 2.60
CA ALA A 223 9.97 -20.98 1.32
C ALA A 223 10.87 -21.80 0.38
N LEU A 224 11.99 -22.34 0.88
CA LEU A 224 12.90 -23.19 0.12
C LEU A 224 12.19 -24.45 -0.40
N ALA A 225 11.54 -25.20 0.50
CA ALA A 225 10.84 -26.43 0.13
C ALA A 225 9.72 -26.20 -0.92
N LEU A 226 8.98 -25.08 -0.79
CA LEU A 226 7.95 -24.70 -1.76
C LEU A 226 8.56 -24.28 -3.10
N ALA A 227 9.67 -23.54 -3.10
CA ALA A 227 10.36 -23.13 -4.32
C ALA A 227 10.91 -24.34 -5.09
N GLU A 228 11.55 -25.29 -4.41
CA GLU A 228 12.03 -26.55 -5.01
C GLU A 228 10.87 -27.38 -5.60
N ARG A 229 9.75 -27.47 -4.87
CA ARG A 229 8.52 -28.12 -5.36
C ARG A 229 8.00 -27.44 -6.63
N SER A 230 7.95 -26.11 -6.66
CA SER A 230 7.51 -25.34 -7.85
C SER A 230 8.43 -25.59 -9.05
N VAL A 231 9.76 -25.56 -8.84
CA VAL A 231 10.74 -25.86 -9.89
C VAL A 231 10.53 -27.27 -10.46
N THR A 232 10.33 -28.27 -9.60
CA THR A 232 10.09 -29.66 -10.02
C THR A 232 8.82 -29.80 -10.85
N LEU A 233 7.74 -29.11 -10.45
CA LEU A 233 6.48 -29.09 -11.21
C LEU A 233 6.68 -28.46 -12.60
N HIS A 234 7.32 -27.30 -12.67
CA HIS A 234 7.57 -26.63 -13.96
C HIS A 234 8.51 -27.42 -14.88
N GLN A 235 9.52 -28.13 -14.34
CA GLN A 235 10.37 -29.03 -15.12
C GLN A 235 9.56 -30.16 -15.76
N THR A 236 8.65 -30.76 -15.01
CA THR A 236 7.79 -31.86 -15.49
C THR A 236 6.85 -31.39 -16.61
N LEU A 237 6.39 -30.13 -16.54
CA LEU A 237 5.51 -29.52 -17.54
C LEU A 237 6.22 -29.11 -18.83
N GLY A 238 7.56 -28.95 -18.81
CA GLY A 238 8.33 -28.44 -19.95
C GLY A 238 8.07 -26.95 -20.25
N SER A 239 7.52 -26.20 -19.29
CA SER A 239 7.23 -24.76 -19.43
C SER A 239 8.52 -23.94 -19.22
N GLY A 240 9.07 -23.38 -20.30
CA GLY A 240 10.30 -22.58 -20.25
C GLY A 240 10.17 -21.30 -19.39
N HIS A 241 9.08 -20.54 -19.55
CA HIS A 241 8.90 -19.29 -18.80
C HIS A 241 8.69 -19.56 -17.30
N GLY A 242 7.71 -20.40 -16.97
CA GLY A 242 7.38 -20.74 -15.58
C GLY A 242 8.56 -21.35 -14.82
N LEU A 243 9.34 -22.21 -15.48
CA LEU A 243 10.57 -22.76 -14.89
C LEU A 243 11.59 -21.67 -14.59
N ALA A 244 11.81 -20.73 -15.50
CA ALA A 244 12.78 -19.66 -15.29
C ALA A 244 12.35 -18.73 -14.14
N VAL A 245 11.05 -18.40 -14.03
CA VAL A 245 10.53 -17.60 -12.91
C VAL A 245 10.70 -18.35 -11.58
N ALA A 246 10.40 -19.65 -11.54
CA ALA A 246 10.58 -20.46 -10.34
C ALA A 246 12.06 -20.59 -9.92
N LEU A 247 12.97 -20.79 -10.89
CA LEU A 247 14.41 -20.85 -10.61
C LEU A 247 14.96 -19.49 -10.13
N ALA A 248 14.49 -18.37 -10.69
CA ALA A 248 14.90 -17.04 -10.24
C ALA A 248 14.53 -16.81 -8.77
N THR A 249 13.29 -17.15 -8.37
CA THR A 249 12.85 -17.07 -6.98
C THR A 249 13.61 -18.03 -6.07
N LEU A 250 13.90 -19.27 -6.51
CA LEU A 250 14.75 -20.18 -5.76
C LEU A 250 16.14 -19.59 -5.53
N GLY A 251 16.75 -19.00 -6.57
CA GLY A 251 18.02 -18.29 -6.46
C GLY A 251 17.98 -17.17 -5.43
N GLN A 252 16.93 -16.34 -5.43
CA GLN A 252 16.75 -15.27 -4.45
C GLN A 252 16.60 -15.81 -3.01
N ILE A 253 15.87 -16.91 -2.82
CA ILE A 253 15.74 -17.58 -1.51
C ILE A 253 17.09 -18.11 -1.03
N LEU A 254 17.90 -18.69 -1.92
CA LEU A 254 19.25 -19.17 -1.58
C LEU A 254 20.18 -18.02 -1.19
N VAL A 255 20.08 -16.85 -1.86
CA VAL A 255 20.81 -15.63 -1.45
C VAL A 255 20.47 -15.26 -0.01
N GLN A 256 19.19 -15.23 0.34
CA GLN A 256 18.71 -14.90 1.69
C GLN A 256 19.18 -15.94 2.73
N LEU A 257 19.25 -17.21 2.34
CA LEU A 257 19.81 -18.28 3.18
C LEU A 257 21.34 -18.24 3.28
N GLY A 258 22.02 -17.41 2.48
CA GLY A 258 23.47 -17.30 2.43
C GLY A 258 24.17 -18.40 1.62
N ASP A 259 23.43 -19.26 0.91
CA ASP A 259 24.01 -20.20 -0.06
C ASP A 259 24.24 -19.48 -1.40
N LEU A 260 25.26 -18.62 -1.42
CA LEU A 260 25.55 -17.79 -2.59
C LEU A 260 26.08 -18.62 -3.78
N GLU A 261 26.72 -19.76 -3.53
CA GLU A 261 27.23 -20.63 -4.59
C GLU A 261 26.09 -21.38 -5.26
N GLY A 262 25.19 -21.98 -4.47
CA GLY A 262 23.96 -22.57 -4.98
C GLY A 262 23.09 -21.54 -5.70
N ALA A 263 22.96 -20.33 -5.16
CA ALA A 263 22.23 -19.25 -5.81
C ALA A 263 22.80 -18.89 -7.19
N GLU A 264 24.13 -18.69 -7.30
CA GLU A 264 24.79 -18.37 -8.57
C GLU A 264 24.59 -19.47 -9.63
N GLN A 265 24.72 -20.75 -9.24
CA GLN A 265 24.47 -21.89 -10.12
C GLN A 265 23.02 -21.93 -10.63
N ILE A 266 22.04 -21.74 -9.75
CA ILE A 266 20.61 -21.73 -10.10
C ILE A 266 20.27 -20.54 -11.00
N LEU A 267 20.81 -19.35 -10.70
CA LEU A 267 20.61 -18.14 -11.50
C LEU A 267 21.24 -18.25 -12.90
N THR A 268 22.42 -18.86 -13.01
CA THR A 268 23.06 -19.12 -14.31
C THR A 268 22.23 -20.11 -15.14
N ARG A 269 21.77 -21.20 -14.52
CA ARG A 269 20.84 -22.14 -15.14
C ARG A 269 19.55 -21.46 -15.60
N THR A 270 19.06 -20.47 -14.86
CA THR A 270 17.88 -19.68 -15.25
C THR A 270 18.09 -18.97 -16.59
N LEU A 271 19.28 -18.40 -16.82
CA LEU A 271 19.62 -17.73 -18.07
C LEU A 271 19.69 -18.71 -19.25
N GLU A 272 20.18 -19.94 -19.02
CA GLU A 272 20.24 -20.99 -20.05
C GLU A 272 18.84 -21.42 -20.52
N VAL A 273 17.90 -21.62 -19.58
CA VAL A 273 16.50 -21.95 -19.88
C VAL A 273 15.82 -20.86 -20.71
N ARG A 274 16.28 -19.59 -20.57
CA ARG A 274 15.69 -18.42 -21.25
C ARG A 274 16.22 -18.12 -22.64
N SER A 275 17.40 -18.63 -23.00
CA SER A 275 18.04 -18.40 -24.29
C SER A 275 17.09 -18.50 -25.52
N PRO A 276 16.04 -19.35 -25.54
CA PRO A 276 15.11 -19.43 -26.67
C PRO A 276 13.98 -18.38 -26.72
N VAL A 277 13.62 -17.69 -25.61
CA VAL A 277 12.29 -17.03 -25.47
C VAL A 277 12.34 -15.51 -25.16
N GLN A 278 13.53 -14.88 -25.10
CA GLN A 278 13.72 -13.41 -24.98
C GLN A 278 12.83 -12.70 -23.92
N PHE A 279 12.64 -13.30 -22.74
CA PHE A 279 11.93 -12.63 -21.64
C PHE A 279 12.86 -11.64 -20.93
N GLN A 280 12.67 -10.35 -21.13
CA GLN A 280 13.62 -9.34 -20.67
C GLN A 280 13.53 -9.03 -19.15
N GLU A 281 12.33 -9.01 -18.57
CA GLU A 281 12.13 -8.64 -17.14
C GLU A 281 12.86 -9.57 -16.17
N THR A 282 12.56 -10.88 -16.15
CA THR A 282 13.26 -11.78 -15.22
C THR A 282 14.72 -12.00 -15.59
N THR A 283 15.15 -11.73 -16.84
CA THR A 283 16.57 -11.73 -17.19
C THR A 283 17.29 -10.58 -16.48
N GLY A 284 16.67 -9.40 -16.50
CA GLY A 284 17.12 -8.26 -15.69
C GLY A 284 17.15 -8.59 -14.20
N ALA A 285 16.12 -9.27 -13.67
CA ALA A 285 16.05 -9.61 -12.24
C ALA A 285 17.12 -10.61 -11.81
N VAL A 286 17.44 -11.58 -12.68
CA VAL A 286 18.53 -12.53 -12.47
C VAL A 286 19.88 -11.82 -12.44
N PHE A 287 20.16 -10.93 -13.40
CA PHE A 287 21.40 -10.17 -13.40
C PHE A 287 21.51 -9.19 -12.23
N ASP A 288 20.40 -8.57 -11.81
CA ASP A 288 20.36 -7.75 -10.60
C ASP A 288 20.75 -8.58 -9.36
N THR A 289 20.17 -9.77 -9.19
CA THR A 289 20.51 -10.68 -8.08
C THR A 289 21.97 -11.14 -8.14
N LEU A 290 22.49 -11.47 -9.33
CA LEU A 290 23.90 -11.82 -9.52
C LEU A 290 24.83 -10.65 -9.17
N ALA A 291 24.45 -9.41 -9.51
CA ALA A 291 25.20 -8.23 -9.13
C ALA A 291 25.29 -8.08 -7.60
N GLN A 292 24.19 -8.33 -6.88
CA GLN A 292 24.18 -8.33 -5.41
C GLN A 292 25.13 -9.40 -4.83
N ILE A 293 25.10 -10.63 -5.36
CA ILE A 293 26.01 -11.71 -4.96
C ILE A 293 27.47 -11.30 -5.15
N HIS A 294 27.82 -10.79 -6.33
CA HIS A 294 29.19 -10.37 -6.63
C HIS A 294 29.63 -9.16 -5.80
N LEU A 295 28.71 -8.25 -5.48
CA LEU A 295 28.97 -7.11 -4.60
C LEU A 295 29.30 -7.57 -3.18
N MET A 296 28.56 -8.53 -2.62
CA MET A 296 28.84 -9.12 -1.31
C MET A 296 30.18 -9.87 -1.28
N ARG A 297 30.51 -10.61 -2.35
CA ARG A 297 31.78 -11.36 -2.45
C ARG A 297 33.02 -10.51 -2.73
N GLY A 298 32.86 -9.22 -3.02
CA GLY A 298 33.98 -8.34 -3.36
C GLY A 298 34.40 -8.39 -4.84
N SER A 299 33.65 -9.07 -5.70
CA SER A 299 33.90 -9.15 -7.15
C SER A 299 33.30 -7.96 -7.90
N TYR A 300 33.78 -6.74 -7.62
CA TYR A 300 33.15 -5.48 -8.07
C TYR A 300 33.11 -5.26 -9.57
N GLU A 301 34.06 -5.81 -10.35
CA GLU A 301 33.98 -5.72 -11.82
C GLU A 301 32.84 -6.58 -12.36
N ARG A 302 32.71 -7.82 -11.88
CA ARG A 302 31.59 -8.71 -12.23
C ARG A 302 30.24 -8.13 -11.79
N ALA A 303 30.17 -7.52 -10.61
CA ALA A 303 28.97 -6.83 -10.16
C ALA A 303 28.55 -5.71 -11.12
N GLY A 304 29.52 -4.90 -11.58
CA GLY A 304 29.27 -3.85 -12.57
C GLY A 304 28.83 -4.38 -13.95
N GLU A 305 29.43 -5.50 -14.39
CA GLU A 305 29.03 -6.19 -15.62
C GLU A 305 27.58 -6.67 -15.55
N CYS A 306 27.21 -7.36 -14.46
CA CYS A 306 25.85 -7.82 -14.24
C CYS A 306 24.85 -6.66 -14.15
N LEU A 307 25.19 -5.55 -13.50
CA LEU A 307 24.36 -4.34 -13.49
C LEU A 307 24.11 -3.79 -14.89
N ARG A 308 25.15 -3.75 -15.74
CA ARG A 308 25.01 -3.31 -17.13
C ARG A 308 24.11 -4.25 -17.92
N GLN A 309 24.30 -5.56 -17.77
CA GLN A 309 23.46 -6.58 -18.41
C GLN A 309 22.00 -6.50 -17.94
N ALA A 310 21.77 -6.24 -16.65
CA ALA A 310 20.44 -6.01 -16.11
C ALA A 310 19.79 -4.76 -16.73
N SER A 311 20.54 -3.66 -16.80
CA SER A 311 20.07 -2.42 -17.44
C SER A 311 19.77 -2.60 -18.93
N GLU A 312 20.59 -3.36 -19.66
CA GLU A 312 20.37 -3.67 -21.07
C GLU A 312 19.11 -4.53 -21.25
N ALA A 313 18.91 -5.54 -20.39
CA ALA A 313 17.72 -6.38 -20.41
C ALA A 313 16.45 -5.55 -20.15
N TYR A 314 16.41 -4.77 -19.07
CA TYR A 314 15.25 -3.91 -18.80
C TYR A 314 15.05 -2.81 -19.85
N GLY A 315 16.14 -2.25 -20.38
CA GLY A 315 16.11 -1.22 -21.42
C GLY A 315 15.62 -1.73 -22.78
N ALA A 316 15.89 -3.00 -23.12
CA ALA A 316 15.36 -3.65 -24.31
C ALA A 316 13.83 -3.76 -24.32
N TYR A 317 13.18 -3.64 -23.16
CA TYR A 317 11.73 -3.63 -23.00
C TYR A 317 11.11 -2.22 -23.24
N GLY A 318 11.92 -1.21 -23.59
CA GLY A 318 11.48 0.12 -24.02
C GLY A 318 10.86 0.97 -22.90
N THR A 319 10.06 1.97 -23.27
CA THR A 319 9.33 2.84 -22.30
C THR A 319 8.17 2.12 -21.58
N GLN A 320 8.05 0.80 -21.74
CA GLN A 320 6.93 -0.03 -21.27
C GLN A 320 7.27 -0.82 -20.00
N THR A 321 8.53 -0.82 -19.55
CA THR A 321 8.95 -1.43 -18.29
C THR A 321 8.50 -0.54 -17.13
N MET A 322 7.96 -1.14 -16.07
CA MET A 322 7.74 -0.37 -14.84
C MET A 322 9.07 0.23 -14.38
N ARG A 323 9.06 1.52 -14.04
CA ARG A 323 10.27 2.27 -13.64
C ARG A 323 10.93 1.74 -12.35
N TRP A 324 10.26 0.89 -11.58
CA TRP A 324 10.79 0.41 -10.30
C TRP A 324 12.15 -0.31 -10.45
N TYR A 325 12.35 -1.06 -11.54
CA TYR A 325 13.63 -1.73 -11.83
C TYR A 325 14.78 -0.73 -12.06
N GLU A 326 14.49 0.43 -12.65
CA GLU A 326 15.47 1.50 -12.87
C GLU A 326 15.98 2.05 -11.54
N TRP A 327 15.08 2.22 -10.56
CA TRP A 327 15.42 2.72 -9.23
C TRP A 327 16.29 1.72 -8.47
N SER A 328 15.92 0.45 -8.49
CA SER A 328 16.67 -0.62 -7.83
C SER A 328 18.10 -0.74 -8.37
N LEU A 329 18.27 -0.74 -9.70
CA LEU A 329 19.60 -0.77 -10.33
C LEU A 329 20.44 0.46 -9.97
N LYS A 330 19.84 1.64 -9.92
CA LYS A 330 20.53 2.88 -9.53
C LYS A 330 21.00 2.81 -8.07
N VAL A 331 20.16 2.33 -7.14
CA VAL A 331 20.57 2.12 -5.73
C VAL A 331 21.72 1.12 -5.65
N LEU A 332 21.68 0.01 -6.39
CA LEU A 332 22.77 -0.97 -6.39
C LEU A 332 24.06 -0.40 -7.03
N GLY A 333 23.94 0.47 -8.03
CA GLY A 333 25.04 1.25 -8.59
C GLY A 333 25.70 2.18 -7.56
N VAL A 334 24.91 2.87 -6.73
CA VAL A 334 25.42 3.66 -5.59
C VAL A 334 26.19 2.76 -4.63
N LYS A 335 25.61 1.63 -4.21
CA LYS A 335 26.28 0.66 -3.32
C LYS A 335 27.59 0.14 -3.92
N LEU A 336 27.64 -0.09 -5.23
CA LEU A 336 28.87 -0.49 -5.93
C LEU A 336 29.94 0.60 -5.90
N ALA A 337 29.58 1.86 -6.13
CA ALA A 337 30.51 3.00 -6.06
C ALA A 337 31.12 3.14 -4.66
N ILE A 338 30.31 3.01 -3.60
CA ILE A 338 30.79 2.97 -2.20
C ILE A 338 31.82 1.85 -2.02
N ARG A 339 31.51 0.64 -2.50
CA ARG A 339 32.41 -0.51 -2.37
C ARG A 339 33.69 -0.38 -3.20
N ARG A 340 33.70 0.43 -4.27
CA ARG A 340 34.92 0.78 -5.01
C ARG A 340 35.72 1.91 -4.38
N GLY A 341 35.21 2.56 -3.33
CA GLY A 341 35.83 3.74 -2.72
C GLY A 341 35.57 5.05 -3.47
N ALA A 342 34.66 5.05 -4.45
CA ALA A 342 34.27 6.22 -5.22
C ALA A 342 33.10 6.95 -4.50
N TYR A 343 33.39 7.54 -3.34
CA TYR A 343 32.36 8.08 -2.44
C TYR A 343 31.65 9.30 -3.02
N ASP A 344 32.36 10.22 -3.67
CA ASP A 344 31.74 11.40 -4.30
C ASP A 344 30.81 10.98 -5.44
N GLU A 345 31.24 10.03 -6.28
CA GLU A 345 30.40 9.44 -7.32
C GLU A 345 29.13 8.79 -6.73
N ALA A 346 29.27 8.08 -5.60
CA ALA A 346 28.13 7.47 -4.92
C ALA A 346 27.12 8.52 -4.43
N VAL A 347 27.60 9.64 -3.86
CA VAL A 347 26.73 10.74 -3.41
C VAL A 347 26.03 11.40 -4.59
N ASP A 348 26.75 11.67 -5.68
CA ASP A 348 26.19 12.29 -6.90
C ASP A 348 25.10 11.42 -7.52
N HIS A 349 25.34 10.11 -7.68
CA HIS A 349 24.37 9.16 -8.22
C HIS A 349 23.12 9.05 -7.35
N ALA A 350 23.29 9.05 -6.03
CA ALA A 350 22.17 9.03 -5.10
C ALA A 350 21.32 10.32 -5.18
N GLU A 351 21.97 11.48 -5.29
CA GLU A 351 21.27 12.77 -5.45
C GLU A 351 20.56 12.89 -6.80
N GLU A 352 21.14 12.36 -7.87
CA GLU A 352 20.46 12.26 -9.17
C GLU A 352 19.20 11.41 -9.05
N LEU A 353 19.30 10.24 -8.39
CA LEU A 353 18.16 9.36 -8.16
C LEU A 353 17.06 10.08 -7.37
N VAL A 354 17.37 10.68 -6.22
CA VAL A 354 16.39 11.39 -5.38
C VAL A 354 15.71 12.56 -6.11
N ARG A 355 16.42 13.24 -7.01
CA ARG A 355 15.85 14.34 -7.83
C ARG A 355 15.00 13.85 -9.00
N THR A 356 15.03 12.57 -9.32
CA THR A 356 14.32 12.05 -10.49
C THR A 356 12.79 12.05 -10.25
N PRO A 357 11.98 12.64 -11.17
CA PRO A 357 10.53 12.67 -10.99
C PRO A 357 9.89 11.28 -10.99
N GLY A 358 9.08 11.00 -9.97
CA GLY A 358 8.31 9.76 -9.84
C GLY A 358 9.05 8.59 -9.19
N VAL A 359 10.19 8.85 -8.54
CA VAL A 359 10.84 7.85 -7.67
C VAL A 359 9.94 7.58 -6.46
N PRO A 360 9.62 6.32 -6.12
CA PRO A 360 8.81 6.04 -4.97
C PRO A 360 9.56 6.36 -3.67
N PRO A 361 8.85 6.71 -2.58
CA PRO A 361 9.49 7.15 -1.34
C PRO A 361 10.48 6.16 -0.73
N ALA A 362 10.25 4.85 -0.89
CA ALA A 362 11.11 3.81 -0.33
C ALA A 362 12.50 3.81 -0.99
N GLU A 363 12.56 3.86 -2.32
CA GLU A 363 13.78 3.90 -3.10
C GLU A 363 14.53 5.22 -2.92
N ALA A 364 13.81 6.33 -2.78
CA ALA A 364 14.41 7.62 -2.44
C ALA A 364 15.12 7.55 -1.07
N ILE A 365 14.48 6.98 -0.05
CA ILE A 365 15.09 6.82 1.27
C ILE A 365 16.31 5.89 1.20
N GLN A 366 16.23 4.78 0.48
CA GLN A 366 17.38 3.89 0.30
C GLN A 366 18.57 4.59 -0.36
N ALA A 367 18.32 5.42 -1.37
CA ALA A 367 19.36 6.23 -2.01
C ALA A 367 19.97 7.26 -1.04
N GLU A 368 19.14 7.95 -0.25
CA GLU A 368 19.59 8.90 0.76
C GLU A 368 20.46 8.22 1.83
N LEU A 369 20.05 7.04 2.32
CA LEU A 369 20.83 6.24 3.27
C LEU A 369 22.16 5.77 2.68
N ALA A 370 22.17 5.28 1.43
CA ALA A 370 23.41 4.90 0.76
C ALA A 370 24.36 6.09 0.62
N ALA A 371 23.84 7.29 0.34
CA ALA A 371 24.66 8.50 0.32
C ALA A 371 25.18 8.88 1.72
N CYS A 372 24.39 8.72 2.78
CA CYS A 372 24.88 8.88 4.15
C CYS A 372 26.03 7.91 4.45
N GLU A 373 25.92 6.65 4.03
CA GLU A 373 27.00 5.66 4.18
C GLU A 373 28.27 6.09 3.43
N ALA A 374 28.13 6.62 2.20
CA ALA A 374 29.23 7.17 1.43
C ALA A 374 29.90 8.38 2.15
N LEU A 375 29.10 9.30 2.69
CA LEU A 375 29.59 10.47 3.43
C LEU A 375 30.33 10.06 4.71
N VAL A 376 29.82 9.08 5.45
CA VAL A 376 30.51 8.53 6.63
C VAL A 376 31.83 7.87 6.24
N ALA A 377 31.85 7.11 5.14
CA ALA A 377 33.08 6.50 4.63
C ALA A 377 34.11 7.54 4.16
N ALA A 378 33.66 8.69 3.68
CA ALA A 378 34.46 9.85 3.30
C ALA A 378 34.82 10.79 4.48
N ASP A 379 34.46 10.43 5.72
CA ASP A 379 34.70 11.22 6.95
C ASP A 379 33.99 12.60 6.97
N ARG A 380 32.91 12.77 6.17
CA ARG A 380 32.07 13.98 6.09
C ARG A 380 30.87 13.91 7.05
N ILE A 381 31.16 13.75 8.34
CA ILE A 381 30.17 13.41 9.38
C ILE A 381 29.02 14.44 9.53
N PRO A 382 29.25 15.76 9.54
CA PRO A 382 28.16 16.73 9.70
C PRO A 382 27.11 16.66 8.58
N GLU A 383 27.54 16.38 7.36
CA GLU A 383 26.65 16.25 6.20
C GLU A 383 25.83 14.96 6.28
N ALA A 384 26.45 13.85 6.73
CA ALA A 384 25.76 12.59 6.96
C ALA A 384 24.71 12.73 8.06
N GLU A 385 25.02 13.44 9.15
CA GLU A 385 24.13 13.65 10.28
C GLU A 385 22.88 14.47 9.88
N GLN A 386 23.07 15.58 9.15
CA GLN A 386 21.97 16.38 8.62
C GLN A 386 21.05 15.56 7.69
N ARG A 387 21.63 14.70 6.84
CA ARG A 387 20.85 13.89 5.90
C ARG A 387 20.10 12.75 6.61
N LEU A 388 20.67 12.16 7.66
CA LEU A 388 20.00 11.15 8.50
C LEU A 388 18.79 11.73 9.23
N GLU A 389 18.89 12.95 9.79
CA GLU A 389 17.75 13.63 10.43
C GLU A 389 16.55 13.78 9.46
N SER A 390 16.83 14.10 8.20
CA SER A 390 15.79 14.18 7.17
C SER A 390 15.16 12.82 6.82
N CYS A 391 15.89 11.72 6.97
CA CYS A 391 15.40 10.37 6.71
C CYS A 391 14.49 9.88 7.83
N GLU A 392 14.85 10.14 9.10
CA GLU A 392 14.18 9.60 10.28
C GLU A 392 12.68 9.93 10.30
N GLY A 393 12.30 11.18 9.98
CA GLY A 393 10.89 11.59 9.95
C GLY A 393 10.04 10.96 8.84
N ARG A 394 10.65 10.30 7.86
CA ARG A 394 9.99 9.66 6.70
C ARG A 394 9.99 8.14 6.77
N LEU A 395 10.72 7.55 7.74
CA LEU A 395 10.85 6.11 7.92
C LEU A 395 9.73 5.57 8.82
N ASP A 396 9.00 4.54 8.37
CA ASP A 396 8.14 3.73 9.23
C ASP A 396 8.77 2.33 9.38
N PRO A 397 9.31 1.99 10.58
CA PRO A 397 9.96 0.70 10.81
C PRO A 397 9.05 -0.51 10.62
N ARG A 398 7.72 -0.34 10.65
CA ARG A 398 6.75 -1.45 10.46
C ARG A 398 6.58 -1.81 8.99
N THR A 399 6.66 -0.83 8.10
CA THR A 399 6.48 -1.04 6.66
C THR A 399 7.80 -1.30 5.95
N ALA A 400 8.92 -0.81 6.51
CA ALA A 400 10.26 -0.96 5.95
C ALA A 400 11.32 -1.34 7.01
N PRO A 401 11.19 -2.50 7.67
CA PRO A 401 12.11 -2.91 8.74
C PRO A 401 13.56 -3.05 8.27
N ALA A 402 13.81 -3.54 7.05
CA ALA A 402 15.16 -3.64 6.49
C ALA A 402 15.83 -2.26 6.34
N THR A 403 15.10 -1.30 5.78
CA THR A 403 15.57 0.09 5.61
C THR A 403 15.82 0.75 6.96
N TRP A 404 14.98 0.46 7.97
CA TRP A 404 15.22 0.94 9.33
C TRP A 404 16.47 0.31 9.97
N GLY A 405 16.71 -0.99 9.76
CA GLY A 405 17.95 -1.65 10.15
C GLY A 405 19.20 -1.03 9.52
N GLU A 406 19.12 -0.65 8.23
CA GLU A 406 20.21 0.08 7.55
C GLU A 406 20.41 1.47 8.14
N PHE A 407 19.32 2.22 8.37
CA PHE A 407 19.35 3.53 9.02
C PHE A 407 20.04 3.48 10.38
N LEU A 408 19.65 2.52 11.24
CA LEU A 408 20.27 2.33 12.55
C LEU A 408 21.77 2.07 12.42
N ARG A 409 22.20 1.18 11.51
CA ARG A 409 23.62 0.90 11.29
C ARG A 409 24.39 2.16 10.88
N ILE A 410 23.85 2.96 9.97
CA ILE A 410 24.51 4.18 9.48
C ILE A 410 24.54 5.26 10.57
N ARG A 411 23.45 5.44 11.33
CA ARG A 411 23.40 6.34 12.49
C ARG A 411 24.39 5.92 13.57
N GLY A 412 24.51 4.62 13.83
CA GLY A 412 25.53 4.06 14.72
C GLY A 412 26.95 4.40 14.27
N ALA A 413 27.23 4.36 12.97
CA ALA A 413 28.52 4.76 12.41
C ALA A 413 28.78 6.27 12.56
N VAL A 414 27.77 7.12 12.39
CA VAL A 414 27.85 8.56 12.71
C VAL A 414 28.13 8.76 14.21
N HIS A 415 27.41 8.07 15.09
CA HIS A 415 27.64 8.14 16.54
C HIS A 415 29.06 7.68 16.92
N GLU A 416 29.58 6.62 16.31
CA GLU A 416 30.95 6.13 16.51
C GLU A 416 31.97 7.23 16.14
N ARG A 417 31.79 7.87 14.98
CA ARG A 417 32.68 8.92 14.46
C ARG A 417 32.57 10.24 15.23
N SER A 418 31.39 10.55 15.79
CA SER A 418 31.16 11.70 16.66
C SER A 418 31.50 11.43 18.14
N ASN A 419 32.25 10.36 18.45
CA ASN A 419 32.69 10.00 19.80
C ASN A 419 31.54 9.80 20.81
N ARG A 420 30.44 9.17 20.38
CA ARG A 420 29.28 8.77 21.21
C ARG A 420 29.15 7.24 21.26
N PRO A 421 30.05 6.52 21.96
CA PRO A 421 30.16 5.07 21.87
C PRO A 421 28.93 4.32 22.41
N ALA A 422 28.28 4.82 23.47
CA ALA A 422 27.07 4.17 24.01
C ALA A 422 25.90 4.22 23.00
N ALA A 423 25.71 5.38 22.35
CA ALA A 423 24.68 5.55 21.32
C ALA A 423 25.00 4.73 20.05
N ALA A 424 26.28 4.65 19.68
CA ALA A 424 26.74 3.80 18.58
C ALA A 424 26.45 2.31 18.86
N HIS A 425 26.76 1.85 20.08
CA HIS A 425 26.50 0.48 20.49
C HIS A 425 25.01 0.15 20.44
N HIS A 426 24.15 1.04 20.97
CA HIS A 426 22.70 0.91 20.92
C HIS A 426 22.21 0.70 19.47
N ASP A 427 22.59 1.60 18.58
CA ASP A 427 22.15 1.58 17.18
C ASP A 427 22.65 0.35 16.42
N PHE A 428 23.91 -0.06 16.61
CA PHE A 428 24.43 -1.27 15.96
C PHE A 428 23.80 -2.56 16.50
N ALA A 429 23.57 -2.64 17.82
CA ALA A 429 22.94 -3.81 18.44
C ALA A 429 21.50 -3.98 17.95
N GLN A 430 20.74 -2.88 17.92
CA GLN A 430 19.38 -2.91 17.41
C GLN A 430 19.33 -3.23 15.91
N SER A 431 20.24 -2.65 15.13
CA SER A 431 20.40 -2.99 13.71
C SER A 431 20.67 -4.49 13.51
N ALA A 432 21.56 -5.08 14.30
CA ALA A 432 21.87 -6.51 14.23
C ALA A 432 20.61 -7.36 14.50
N SER A 433 19.85 -7.07 15.56
CA SER A 433 18.61 -7.78 15.88
C SER A 433 17.53 -7.66 14.80
N VAL A 434 17.44 -6.50 14.15
CA VAL A 434 16.51 -6.28 13.02
C VAL A 434 16.88 -7.19 11.85
N PHE A 435 18.14 -7.17 11.41
CA PHE A 435 18.54 -8.00 10.27
C PHE A 435 18.49 -9.49 10.57
N ASP A 436 18.83 -9.86 11.79
CA ASP A 436 18.66 -11.21 12.30
C ASP A 436 17.19 -11.69 12.27
N LEU A 437 16.24 -10.82 12.64
CA LEU A 437 14.81 -11.11 12.55
C LEU A 437 14.38 -11.31 11.09
N LEU A 438 14.92 -10.50 10.18
CA LEU A 438 14.62 -10.57 8.75
C LEU A 438 15.30 -11.74 8.03
N GLY A 439 16.29 -12.38 8.67
CA GLY A 439 17.14 -13.41 8.06
C GLY A 439 18.24 -12.86 7.16
N GLU A 440 18.48 -11.54 7.17
CA GLU A 440 19.45 -10.84 6.32
C GLU A 440 20.89 -11.00 6.86
N ARG A 441 21.44 -12.21 6.69
CA ARG A 441 22.69 -12.65 7.33
C ARG A 441 23.88 -11.72 7.07
N TYR A 442 24.03 -11.24 5.84
CA TYR A 442 25.12 -10.34 5.48
C TYR A 442 25.04 -9.01 6.23
N HIS A 443 23.85 -8.42 6.29
CA HIS A 443 23.64 -7.16 6.99
C HIS A 443 23.75 -7.29 8.52
N ALA A 444 23.26 -8.40 9.08
CA ALA A 444 23.49 -8.74 10.49
C ALA A 444 24.99 -8.87 10.81
N ALA A 445 25.77 -9.51 9.93
CA ALA A 445 27.22 -9.64 10.07
C ALA A 445 27.95 -8.29 9.98
N LEU A 446 27.50 -7.36 9.13
CA LEU A 446 28.03 -5.99 9.08
C LEU A 446 27.80 -5.24 10.40
N SER A 447 26.61 -5.36 10.99
CA SER A 447 26.31 -4.74 12.29
C SER A 447 27.13 -5.38 13.43
N ASN A 448 27.32 -6.71 13.40
CA ASN A 448 28.21 -7.41 14.33
C ASN A 448 29.69 -7.01 14.17
N LEU A 449 30.17 -6.82 12.94
CA LEU A 449 31.51 -6.29 12.69
C LEU A 449 31.68 -4.90 13.31
N ALA A 450 30.69 -4.01 13.15
CA ALA A 450 30.72 -2.69 13.75
C ALA A 450 30.74 -2.74 15.29
N LEU A 451 29.91 -3.59 15.92
CA LEU A 451 29.93 -3.85 17.36
C LEU A 451 31.27 -4.39 17.84
N GLY A 452 31.83 -5.35 17.11
CA GLY A 452 33.11 -5.97 17.40
C GLY A 452 34.27 -4.97 17.34
N ARG A 453 34.28 -4.10 16.32
CA ARG A 453 35.25 -3.01 16.17
C ARG A 453 35.11 -1.99 17.31
N LEU A 454 33.89 -1.58 17.65
CA LEU A 454 33.63 -0.65 18.75
C LEU A 454 34.10 -1.23 20.09
N ALA A 455 33.79 -2.50 20.37
CA ALA A 455 34.23 -3.20 21.56
C ALA A 455 35.76 -3.38 21.61
N ALA A 456 36.40 -3.63 20.46
CA ALA A 456 37.85 -3.75 20.36
C ALA A 456 38.55 -2.42 20.69
N LYS A 457 38.06 -1.31 20.13
CA LYS A 457 38.54 0.06 20.46
C LYS A 457 38.38 0.40 21.94
N ALA A 458 37.31 -0.08 22.57
CA ALA A 458 37.04 0.10 23.99
C ALA A 458 37.82 -0.88 24.90
N GLY A 459 38.64 -1.78 24.35
CA GLY A 459 39.41 -2.77 25.12
C GLY A 459 38.58 -3.93 25.70
N ASN A 460 37.29 -4.06 25.35
CA ASN A 460 36.43 -5.15 25.82
C ASN A 460 36.66 -6.42 25.00
N ARG A 461 37.72 -7.17 25.34
CA ARG A 461 38.15 -8.37 24.59
C ARG A 461 37.06 -9.42 24.43
N GLY A 462 36.32 -9.73 25.50
CA GLY A 462 35.29 -10.77 25.46
C GLY A 462 34.13 -10.43 24.53
N ALA A 463 33.62 -9.20 24.60
CA ALA A 463 32.56 -8.75 23.70
C ALA A 463 33.06 -8.64 22.24
N ALA A 464 34.25 -8.07 22.04
CA ALA A 464 34.84 -7.93 20.71
C ALA A 464 35.03 -9.28 20.02
N GLN A 465 35.58 -10.26 20.74
CA GLN A 465 35.80 -11.60 20.19
C GLN A 465 34.49 -12.28 19.79
N ARG A 466 33.45 -12.23 20.64
CA ARG A 466 32.13 -12.80 20.31
C ARG A 466 31.55 -12.22 19.02
N TYR A 467 31.52 -10.90 18.90
CA TYR A 467 30.95 -10.24 17.71
C TYR A 467 31.79 -10.47 16.45
N LEU A 468 33.13 -10.42 16.55
CA LEU A 468 34.03 -10.63 15.41
C LEU A 468 34.13 -12.10 14.97
N ASP A 469 33.96 -13.06 15.88
CA ASP A 469 33.85 -14.48 15.54
C ASP A 469 32.54 -14.76 14.80
N HIS A 470 31.43 -14.20 15.28
CA HIS A 470 30.14 -14.31 14.60
C HIS A 470 30.18 -13.70 13.18
N ALA A 471 30.62 -12.44 13.05
CA ALA A 471 30.75 -11.77 11.76
C ALA A 471 31.70 -12.53 10.82
N GLY A 472 32.86 -12.98 11.33
CA GLY A 472 33.84 -13.74 10.55
C GLY A 472 33.30 -15.07 10.02
N ALA A 473 32.54 -15.81 10.82
CA ALA A 473 31.92 -17.07 10.39
C ALA A 473 30.92 -16.85 9.25
N VAL A 474 30.09 -15.82 9.36
CA VAL A 474 29.09 -15.48 8.34
C VAL A 474 29.79 -15.01 7.05
N PHE A 475 30.71 -14.06 7.13
CA PHE A 475 31.45 -13.60 5.95
C PHE A 475 32.27 -14.70 5.28
N GLY A 476 32.83 -15.63 6.06
CA GLY A 476 33.51 -16.82 5.56
C GLY A 476 32.60 -17.71 4.71
N THR A 477 31.39 -17.95 5.20
CA THR A 477 30.38 -18.75 4.49
C THR A 477 29.91 -18.05 3.21
N LEU A 478 29.75 -16.73 3.25
CA LEU A 478 29.31 -15.93 2.09
C LEU A 478 30.44 -15.69 1.06
N GLY A 479 31.71 -15.90 1.43
CA GLY A 479 32.85 -15.53 0.61
C GLY A 479 33.06 -14.01 0.51
N ALA A 480 32.69 -13.26 1.55
CA ALA A 480 32.82 -11.80 1.61
C ALA A 480 34.25 -11.39 2.00
N GLU A 481 35.20 -11.51 1.07
CA GLU A 481 36.65 -11.37 1.34
C GLU A 481 37.03 -10.01 1.92
N ARG A 482 36.45 -8.91 1.42
CA ARG A 482 36.72 -7.56 1.95
C ARG A 482 36.32 -7.46 3.42
N ASP A 483 35.12 -7.93 3.76
CA ASP A 483 34.59 -7.81 5.11
C ASP A 483 35.34 -8.76 6.08
N LEU A 484 35.82 -9.91 5.60
CA LEU A 484 36.77 -10.77 6.34
C LEU A 484 38.09 -10.06 6.66
N ASN A 485 38.64 -9.31 5.72
CA ASN A 485 39.85 -8.50 5.96
C ASN A 485 39.59 -7.43 7.03
N GLU A 486 38.39 -6.83 7.04
CA GLU A 486 38.01 -5.86 8.06
C GLU A 486 37.78 -6.50 9.44
N VAL A 487 37.25 -7.73 9.50
CA VAL A 487 37.22 -8.54 10.73
C VAL A 487 38.64 -8.76 11.25
N ALA A 488 39.59 -9.16 10.39
CA ALA A 488 40.98 -9.37 10.77
C ALA A 488 41.65 -8.08 11.28
N ALA A 489 41.43 -6.96 10.59
CA ALA A 489 41.92 -5.65 11.02
C ALA A 489 41.33 -5.23 12.38
N SER A 490 40.04 -5.48 12.60
CA SER A 490 39.38 -5.17 13.88
C SER A 490 39.90 -6.04 15.03
N ARG A 491 40.28 -7.30 14.75
CA ARG A 491 40.96 -8.16 15.75
C ARG A 491 42.35 -7.64 16.11
N ALA A 492 43.09 -7.06 15.16
CA ALA A 492 44.42 -6.52 15.44
C ALA A 492 44.39 -5.37 16.47
N LEU A 493 43.31 -4.57 16.49
CA LEU A 493 43.10 -3.51 17.50
C LEU A 493 43.12 -4.03 18.95
N LEU A 494 42.74 -5.30 19.18
CA LEU A 494 42.76 -5.92 20.52
C LEU A 494 44.17 -6.10 21.08
N ASN A 495 45.17 -6.18 20.21
CA ASN A 495 46.57 -6.31 20.60
C ASN A 495 47.19 -4.95 20.94
N GLU A 496 46.66 -3.87 20.37
CA GLU A 496 47.14 -2.50 20.58
C GLU A 496 46.47 -1.79 21.77
N ALA A 497 45.24 -2.19 22.12
CA ALA A 497 44.52 -1.65 23.27
C ALA A 497 45.15 -2.12 24.61
N ALA A 498 46.10 -1.33 25.12
CA ALA A 498 46.64 -1.46 26.47
C ALA A 498 45.53 -1.12 27.49
N GLY A 499 45.16 -2.11 28.31
CA GLY A 499 44.06 -2.10 29.27
C GLY A 499 43.60 -0.72 29.77
N THR A 500 42.49 -0.24 29.22
CA THR A 500 41.74 0.91 29.72
C THR A 500 40.37 0.46 30.24
N GLN A 501 39.90 1.15 31.27
CA GLN A 501 38.64 0.90 32.00
C GLN A 501 37.42 0.84 31.07
N PRO A 502 36.33 0.12 31.47
CA PRO A 502 35.10 0.08 30.70
C PRO A 502 34.59 1.51 30.44
N VAL A 503 34.44 1.85 29.16
CA VAL A 503 34.07 3.19 28.65
C VAL A 503 32.65 3.62 29.07
N VAL A 504 31.82 2.68 29.55
CA VAL A 504 30.40 2.89 29.84
C VAL A 504 30.11 2.51 31.28
N SER A 505 29.51 3.43 32.03
CA SER A 505 29.07 3.15 33.40
C SER A 505 27.94 2.11 33.41
N PRO A 506 27.76 1.33 34.51
CA PRO A 506 26.65 0.37 34.60
C PRO A 506 25.27 1.01 34.40
N ALA A 507 25.11 2.29 34.74
CA ALA A 507 23.86 3.04 34.55
C ALA A 507 23.60 3.38 33.08
N GLU A 508 24.61 3.82 32.34
CA GLU A 508 24.50 4.10 30.90
C GLU A 508 24.25 2.81 30.10
N ALA A 509 24.82 1.68 30.54
CA ALA A 509 24.53 0.38 29.95
C ALA A 509 23.09 -0.06 30.20
N ASP A 510 22.57 0.12 31.42
CA ASP A 510 21.18 -0.18 31.75
C ASP A 510 20.22 0.75 30.96
N GLU A 511 20.53 2.04 30.82
CA GLU A 511 19.75 3.00 30.02
C GLU A 511 19.72 2.62 28.52
N ALA A 512 20.85 2.20 27.95
CA ALA A 512 20.91 1.73 26.57
C ALA A 512 20.00 0.51 26.37
N VAL A 513 20.00 -0.45 27.30
CA VAL A 513 19.10 -1.61 27.24
C VAL A 513 17.63 -1.19 27.33
N VAL A 514 17.28 -0.28 28.24
CA VAL A 514 15.90 0.23 28.34
C VAL A 514 15.47 0.85 27.01
N ARG A 515 16.32 1.68 26.40
CA ARG A 515 16.04 2.30 25.11
C ARG A 515 15.86 1.26 24.01
N ARG A 516 16.70 0.21 23.96
CA ARG A 516 16.56 -0.89 22.98
C ARG A 516 15.19 -1.56 23.08
N LEU A 517 14.75 -1.87 24.29
CA LEU A 517 13.44 -2.49 24.52
C LEU A 517 12.28 -1.56 24.15
N VAL A 518 12.38 -0.27 24.47
CA VAL A 518 11.35 0.72 24.12
C VAL A 518 11.24 0.91 22.60
N ASP A 519 12.38 1.09 21.92
CA ASP A 519 12.42 1.25 20.47
C ASP A 519 12.00 -0.04 19.75
N ALA A 520 12.24 -1.22 20.36
CA ALA A 520 11.80 -2.51 19.83
C ALA A 520 10.30 -2.76 19.97
N ALA A 521 9.58 -2.03 20.84
CA ALA A 521 8.12 -2.16 21.03
C ALA A 521 7.28 -1.69 19.82
N ILE A 522 7.92 -1.49 18.67
CA ILE A 522 7.29 -1.26 17.37
C ILE A 522 6.80 -2.58 16.76
N LEU A 523 7.51 -3.69 16.98
CA LEU A 523 7.18 -5.03 16.49
C LEU A 523 7.36 -6.06 17.63
N PRO A 524 6.40 -6.97 17.90
CA PRO A 524 6.51 -7.89 19.02
C PRO A 524 7.64 -8.92 18.83
N GLU A 525 7.92 -9.38 17.61
CA GLU A 525 9.02 -10.31 17.35
C GLU A 525 10.37 -9.64 17.62
N LEU A 526 10.51 -8.37 17.24
CA LEU A 526 11.70 -7.58 17.52
C LEU A 526 11.86 -7.36 19.03
N LEU A 527 10.78 -7.00 19.73
CA LEU A 527 10.78 -6.85 21.17
C LEU A 527 11.16 -8.14 21.89
N ALA A 528 10.65 -9.28 21.43
CA ALA A 528 11.00 -10.59 21.97
C ALA A 528 12.49 -10.89 21.79
N ARG A 529 13.03 -10.59 20.60
CA ARG A 529 14.44 -10.81 20.29
C ARG A 529 15.35 -9.90 21.10
N GLU A 530 15.05 -8.61 21.17
CA GLU A 530 15.78 -7.63 22.00
C GLU A 530 15.70 -7.96 23.48
N THR A 531 14.57 -8.48 23.96
CA THR A 531 14.46 -8.97 25.34
C THR A 531 15.39 -10.15 25.57
N ALA A 532 15.45 -11.12 24.65
CA ALA A 532 16.33 -12.27 24.79
C ALA A 532 17.82 -11.88 24.77
N THR A 533 18.24 -11.07 23.79
CA THR A 533 19.63 -10.65 23.63
C THR A 533 20.09 -9.73 24.75
N ALA A 534 19.28 -8.73 25.14
CA ALA A 534 19.63 -7.83 26.25
C ALA A 534 19.73 -8.56 27.59
N LEU A 535 18.86 -9.54 27.86
CA LEU A 535 18.96 -10.34 29.08
C LEU A 535 20.18 -11.27 29.05
N LEU A 536 20.50 -11.86 27.89
CA LEU A 536 21.72 -12.67 27.74
C LEU A 536 22.98 -11.84 28.05
N GLU A 537 23.05 -10.63 27.48
CA GLU A 537 24.19 -9.71 27.63
C GLU A 537 24.32 -9.19 29.06
N THR A 538 23.24 -8.66 29.64
CA THR A 538 23.32 -7.95 30.92
C THR A 538 23.40 -8.89 32.13
N LEU A 539 22.91 -10.12 31.99
CA LEU A 539 22.97 -11.13 33.05
C LEU A 539 24.16 -12.09 32.92
N GLU A 540 24.93 -12.00 31.83
CA GLU A 540 25.96 -12.99 31.47
C GLU A 540 25.40 -14.43 31.49
N ALA A 541 24.16 -14.60 31.01
CA ALA A 541 23.51 -15.90 30.94
C ALA A 541 24.07 -16.75 29.79
N ASP A 542 23.90 -18.07 29.86
CA ASP A 542 24.28 -18.98 28.77
C ASP A 542 23.21 -19.02 27.69
N ALA A 543 21.93 -18.99 28.08
CA ALA A 543 20.82 -18.96 27.15
C ALA A 543 19.60 -18.21 27.71
N VAL A 544 18.87 -17.54 26.82
CA VAL A 544 17.58 -16.91 27.11
C VAL A 544 16.58 -17.30 26.03
N VAL A 545 15.39 -17.75 26.43
CA VAL A 545 14.33 -18.18 25.52
C VAL A 545 13.02 -17.48 25.87
N VAL A 546 12.48 -16.70 24.94
CA VAL A 546 11.13 -16.14 25.01
C VAL A 546 10.17 -17.10 24.31
N SER A 547 9.17 -17.59 25.03
CA SER A 547 8.23 -18.58 24.51
C SER A 547 6.79 -18.30 24.95
N VAL A 548 5.86 -18.84 24.18
CA VAL A 548 4.42 -18.78 24.43
C VAL A 548 3.91 -20.21 24.59
N ALA A 549 3.22 -20.47 25.69
CA ALA A 549 2.56 -21.75 25.90
C ALA A 549 1.26 -21.80 25.08
N VAL A 550 1.13 -22.79 24.20
CA VAL A 550 0.00 -22.94 23.26
C VAL A 550 -0.97 -23.99 23.81
N PRO A 551 -2.29 -23.91 23.52
CA PRO A 551 -3.25 -24.91 23.96
C PRO A 551 -2.88 -26.30 23.42
N GLY A 552 -2.81 -27.31 24.30
CA GLY A 552 -2.36 -28.66 23.94
C GLY A 552 -0.99 -29.08 24.49
N GLY A 553 -0.29 -28.19 25.20
CA GLY A 553 0.99 -28.50 25.86
C GLY A 553 2.22 -28.34 24.95
N GLU A 554 2.03 -27.84 23.74
CA GLU A 554 3.13 -27.40 22.87
C GLU A 554 3.59 -25.97 23.23
N VAL A 555 4.86 -25.68 22.93
CA VAL A 555 5.47 -24.39 23.20
C VAL A 555 5.96 -23.78 21.91
N ARG A 556 5.51 -22.55 21.63
CA ARG A 556 5.99 -21.75 20.51
C ARG A 556 7.13 -20.87 21.00
N VAL A 557 8.34 -21.13 20.54
CA VAL A 557 9.49 -20.24 20.77
C VAL A 557 9.30 -19.00 19.90
N VAL A 558 9.30 -17.82 20.54
CA VAL A 558 9.17 -16.52 19.86
C VAL A 558 10.56 -15.97 19.54
N ALA A 559 11.48 -16.05 20.51
CA ALA A 559 12.87 -15.65 20.33
C ALA A 559 13.78 -16.48 21.24
N ALA A 560 15.04 -16.64 20.85
CA ALA A 560 16.06 -17.27 21.66
C ALA A 560 17.42 -16.61 21.42
N ALA A 561 18.26 -16.58 22.46
CA ALA A 561 19.63 -16.10 22.42
C ALA A 561 20.52 -17.07 23.19
N GLY A 562 21.74 -17.31 22.70
CA GLY A 562 22.72 -18.21 23.34
C GLY A 562 22.49 -19.72 23.14
N CYS A 563 21.47 -20.13 22.36
CA CYS A 563 21.19 -21.53 22.08
C CYS A 563 20.60 -21.74 20.67
N ASP A 564 20.65 -22.98 20.17
CA ASP A 564 20.00 -23.36 18.91
C ASP A 564 18.48 -23.55 19.09
N THR A 565 17.78 -23.73 17.96
CA THR A 565 16.31 -23.83 17.95
C THR A 565 15.78 -25.07 18.69
N ASP A 566 16.51 -26.19 18.66
CA ASP A 566 16.06 -27.44 19.29
C ASP A 566 16.23 -27.37 20.82
N VAL A 567 17.36 -26.82 21.27
CA VAL A 567 17.60 -26.47 22.67
C VAL A 567 16.58 -25.45 23.15
N ALA A 568 16.29 -24.41 22.36
CA ALA A 568 15.29 -23.40 22.73
C ALA A 568 13.89 -24.01 22.90
N ARG A 569 13.48 -24.93 22.01
CA ARG A 569 12.20 -25.67 22.15
C ARG A 569 12.20 -26.58 23.38
N ALA A 570 13.31 -27.23 23.69
CA ALA A 570 13.44 -28.07 24.88
C ALA A 570 13.32 -27.23 26.16
N LEU A 571 14.03 -26.11 26.23
CA LEU A 571 13.98 -25.15 27.35
C LEU A 571 12.59 -24.55 27.53
N GLY A 572 11.94 -24.14 26.44
CA GLY A 572 10.56 -23.63 26.48
C GLY A 572 9.58 -24.68 27.02
N ARG A 573 9.70 -25.95 26.58
CA ARG A 573 8.89 -27.06 27.11
C ARG A 573 9.15 -27.31 28.59
N ALA A 574 10.41 -27.36 29.00
CA ALA A 574 10.81 -27.55 30.40
C ALA A 574 10.23 -26.45 31.31
N ALA A 575 10.30 -25.18 30.87
CA ALA A 575 9.73 -24.05 31.57
C ALA A 575 8.19 -24.13 31.69
N SER A 576 7.50 -24.51 30.61
CA SER A 576 6.02 -24.65 30.62
C SER A 576 5.52 -25.77 31.55
N GLN A 577 6.34 -26.82 31.73
CA GLN A 577 6.02 -27.99 32.55
C GLN A 577 6.49 -27.85 34.01
N GLY A 578 7.21 -26.77 34.35
CA GLY A 578 7.78 -26.57 35.68
C GLY A 578 8.84 -27.60 36.06
N SER A 579 9.59 -28.13 35.09
CA SER A 579 10.55 -29.21 35.32
C SER A 579 11.67 -28.78 36.28
N ARG A 580 11.88 -29.57 37.34
CA ARG A 580 12.97 -29.44 38.34
C ARG A 580 14.28 -30.11 37.92
N GLU A 581 14.41 -30.52 36.65
CA GLU A 581 15.61 -31.24 36.15
C GLU A 581 16.86 -30.35 36.09
N TYR A 582 16.68 -29.03 36.00
CA TYR A 582 17.75 -28.05 36.25
C TYR A 582 17.58 -27.56 37.69
N GLY A 583 18.62 -27.66 38.52
CA GLY A 583 18.52 -27.29 39.94
C GLY A 583 17.89 -25.90 40.14
N ASP A 584 17.12 -25.74 41.22
CA ASP A 584 16.21 -24.59 41.53
C ASP A 584 16.83 -23.17 41.39
N ASP A 585 18.15 -23.04 41.18
CA ASP A 585 18.90 -21.79 41.10
C ASP A 585 19.60 -21.54 39.73
N LEU A 586 19.50 -22.45 38.74
CA LEU A 586 20.20 -22.37 37.44
C LEU A 586 19.27 -22.12 36.23
N LEU A 587 17.98 -22.42 36.37
CA LEU A 587 16.95 -22.16 35.37
C LEU A 587 15.88 -21.25 36.00
N MET A 588 15.73 -20.05 35.46
CA MET A 588 14.83 -19.02 35.98
C MET A 588 13.77 -18.67 34.94
N THR A 589 12.56 -18.37 35.38
CA THR A 589 11.46 -17.96 34.49
C THR A 589 10.81 -16.68 34.96
N GLU A 590 10.61 -15.73 34.05
CA GLU A 590 9.90 -14.47 34.33
C GLU A 590 8.77 -14.27 33.31
N SER A 591 7.64 -13.76 33.78
CA SER A 591 6.47 -13.52 32.90
C SER A 591 6.67 -12.26 32.07
N LEU A 592 6.38 -12.34 30.77
CA LEU A 592 6.35 -11.21 29.84
C LEU A 592 4.92 -10.85 29.39
N GLY A 593 3.92 -11.30 30.14
CA GLY A 593 2.50 -11.05 29.87
C GLY A 593 1.83 -12.19 29.11
N ARG A 594 0.87 -11.85 28.25
CA ARG A 594 0.10 -12.80 27.45
C ARG A 594 0.15 -12.45 25.96
N ASP A 595 0.24 -13.49 25.15
CA ASP A 595 -0.01 -13.49 23.71
C ASP A 595 -1.46 -13.97 23.45
N HIS A 596 -1.92 -13.90 22.20
CA HIS A 596 -3.20 -14.44 21.77
C HIS A 596 -3.33 -15.95 22.03
N ASP A 597 -2.23 -16.70 21.83
CA ASP A 597 -2.18 -18.15 22.02
C ASP A 597 -2.09 -18.56 23.50
N GLY A 598 -1.59 -17.69 24.39
CA GLY A 598 -1.37 -18.06 25.79
C GLY A 598 -0.32 -17.21 26.54
N PRO A 599 0.12 -17.63 27.74
CA PRO A 599 1.08 -16.88 28.54
C PRO A 599 2.46 -16.84 27.87
N ARG A 600 3.06 -15.65 27.86
CA ARG A 600 4.42 -15.40 27.36
C ARG A 600 5.39 -15.37 28.53
N VAL A 601 6.48 -16.12 28.42
CA VAL A 601 7.48 -16.31 29.48
C VAL A 601 8.88 -16.21 28.87
N CYS A 602 9.81 -15.55 29.56
CA CYS A 602 11.23 -15.71 29.30
C CYS A 602 11.84 -16.72 30.26
N THR A 603 12.63 -17.63 29.72
CA THR A 603 13.41 -18.65 30.44
C THR A 603 14.88 -18.29 30.33
N ILE A 604 15.58 -18.20 31.44
CA ILE A 604 17.01 -17.88 31.52
C ILE A 604 17.75 -19.08 32.08
N VAL A 605 18.83 -19.46 31.41
CA VAL A 605 19.77 -20.49 31.85
C VAL A 605 21.11 -19.82 32.14
N ALA A 606 21.63 -20.02 33.35
CA ALA A 606 22.93 -19.50 33.75
C ALA A 606 23.74 -20.57 34.48
N ALA A 607 25.04 -20.67 34.19
CA ALA A 607 25.98 -21.62 34.77
C ALA A 607 26.26 -21.33 36.25
N ARG A 608 25.83 -20.17 36.75
CA ARG A 608 25.99 -19.72 38.12
C ARG A 608 24.72 -19.02 38.60
N ARG A 609 24.48 -19.07 39.90
CA ARG A 609 23.39 -18.35 40.54
C ARG A 609 23.54 -16.84 40.30
N LEU A 610 22.49 -16.20 39.80
CA LEU A 610 22.46 -14.76 39.60
C LEU A 610 22.58 -14.02 40.94
N THR A 611 23.27 -12.90 40.94
CA THR A 611 23.34 -12.01 42.11
C THR A 611 22.00 -11.28 42.33
N ASP A 612 21.78 -10.74 43.53
CA ASP A 612 20.59 -9.90 43.81
C ASP A 612 20.49 -8.71 42.85
N ALA A 613 21.63 -8.13 42.47
CA ALA A 613 21.70 -7.02 41.52
C ALA A 613 21.26 -7.48 40.11
N ALA A 614 21.76 -8.62 39.64
CA ALA A 614 21.35 -9.20 38.35
C ALA A 614 19.85 -9.58 38.36
N THR A 615 19.35 -10.12 39.47
CA THR A 615 17.92 -10.47 39.62
C THR A 615 17.02 -9.22 39.57
N ARG A 616 17.45 -8.09 40.17
CA ARG A 616 16.73 -6.81 40.06
C ARG A 616 16.71 -6.29 38.62
N ARG A 617 17.84 -6.38 37.91
CA ARG A 617 17.91 -6.00 36.48
C ARG A 617 17.00 -6.85 35.61
N LEU A 618 17.03 -8.18 35.79
CA LEU A 618 16.13 -9.12 35.11
C LEU A 618 14.66 -8.68 35.25
N ARG A 619 14.20 -8.44 36.48
CA ARG A 619 12.81 -8.01 36.73
C ARG A 619 12.48 -6.65 36.12
N MET A 620 13.42 -5.71 36.15
CA MET A 620 13.25 -4.39 35.53
C MET A 620 13.07 -4.50 34.02
N PHE A 621 13.97 -5.20 33.32
CA PHE A 621 13.88 -5.37 31.87
C PHE A 621 12.67 -6.22 31.46
N ALA A 622 12.35 -7.27 32.21
CA ALA A 622 11.14 -8.07 31.97
C ALA A 622 9.85 -7.24 32.14
N ALA A 623 9.80 -6.30 33.08
CA ALA A 623 8.66 -5.39 33.26
C ALA A 623 8.51 -4.42 32.08
N ILE A 624 9.62 -3.87 31.58
CA ILE A 624 9.63 -2.99 30.40
C ILE A 624 9.17 -3.76 29.16
N ALA A 625 9.74 -4.95 28.94
CA ALA A 625 9.34 -5.83 27.84
C ALA A 625 7.85 -6.19 27.92
N ARG A 626 7.33 -6.49 29.11
CA ARG A 626 5.89 -6.75 29.33
C ARG A 626 5.01 -5.56 28.92
N GLN A 627 5.36 -4.35 29.34
CA GLN A 627 4.65 -3.14 28.92
C GLN A 627 4.76 -2.90 27.40
N GLY A 628 5.93 -3.13 26.82
CA GLY A 628 6.14 -3.07 25.38
C GLY A 628 5.23 -4.04 24.63
N PHE A 629 5.10 -5.28 25.11
CA PHE A 629 4.21 -6.27 24.53
C PHE A 629 2.73 -5.92 24.69
N GLU A 630 2.33 -5.30 25.79
CA GLU A 630 0.97 -4.77 25.95
C GLU A 630 0.69 -3.64 24.94
N LEU A 631 1.67 -2.76 24.71
CA LEU A 631 1.58 -1.71 23.68
C LEU A 631 1.51 -2.31 22.27
N CYS A 632 2.34 -3.32 21.97
CA CYS A 632 2.25 -4.09 20.73
C CYS A 632 0.84 -4.69 20.61
N GLY A 633 0.33 -5.38 21.63
CA GLY A 633 -1.00 -5.98 21.60
C GLY A 633 -2.15 -4.98 21.44
N VAL A 634 -2.02 -3.74 21.92
CA VAL A 634 -2.99 -2.67 21.65
C VAL A 634 -2.92 -2.16 20.22
N ARG A 635 -1.72 -2.14 19.61
CA ARG A 635 -1.46 -1.71 18.22
C ARG A 635 -1.79 -2.79 17.19
N GLU A 636 -1.53 -4.04 17.54
CA GLU A 636 -1.73 -5.25 16.74
C GLU A 636 -3.07 -5.89 16.95
N ARG A 637 -3.82 -5.48 17.99
CA ARG A 637 -5.26 -5.66 17.95
C ARG A 637 -5.66 -5.20 16.56
N PRO A 638 -6.15 -6.12 15.70
CA PRO A 638 -6.90 -5.67 14.56
C PRO A 638 -7.89 -4.65 15.13
N PRO A 639 -8.21 -3.53 14.43
CA PRO A 639 -9.48 -2.89 14.74
C PRO A 639 -10.45 -4.06 14.81
N GLN A 640 -10.96 -4.35 16.03
CA GLN A 640 -11.48 -5.68 16.36
C GLN A 640 -12.24 -6.12 15.14
N ALA A 641 -11.91 -7.28 14.56
CA ALA A 641 -12.75 -7.89 13.55
C ALA A 641 -14.13 -7.80 14.17
N VAL A 642 -14.92 -6.86 13.66
CA VAL A 642 -16.25 -6.57 14.17
C VAL A 642 -16.88 -7.92 13.98
N GLU A 643 -17.10 -8.64 15.08
CA GLU A 643 -17.67 -9.98 15.12
C GLU A 643 -19.00 -9.88 14.42
N GLN A 644 -19.02 -9.96 13.09
CA GLN A 644 -20.16 -9.74 12.22
C GLN A 644 -21.29 -8.96 12.91
N ILE A 645 -20.98 -7.79 13.49
CA ILE A 645 -22.01 -6.89 13.98
C ILE A 645 -22.47 -6.28 12.68
N ASN A 646 -23.39 -6.98 12.04
CA ASN A 646 -24.07 -6.66 10.80
C ASN A 646 -23.57 -5.32 10.26
N GLU A 647 -22.71 -5.34 9.24
CA GLU A 647 -22.59 -4.21 8.33
C GLU A 647 -24.00 -3.89 7.89
N ARG A 648 -24.63 -2.97 8.62
CA ARG A 648 -25.69 -2.16 8.09
C ARG A 648 -24.90 -1.02 7.48
N PRO A 649 -24.72 -0.99 6.15
CA PRO A 649 -24.31 0.24 5.47
C PRO A 649 -25.03 1.41 6.13
N LEU A 650 -24.31 2.47 6.50
CA LEU A 650 -24.95 3.68 7.05
C LEU A 650 -26.02 4.20 6.09
N ASP A 651 -25.85 3.95 4.79
CA ASP A 651 -26.81 4.15 3.70
C ASP A 651 -28.18 3.45 3.95
N LEU A 652 -28.20 2.26 4.57
CA LEU A 652 -29.42 1.54 4.96
C LEU A 652 -30.06 2.11 6.24
N LEU A 653 -29.28 2.76 7.10
CA LEU A 653 -29.72 3.36 8.36
C LEU A 653 -30.17 4.82 8.21
N LEU A 654 -29.62 5.53 7.21
CA LEU A 654 -29.90 6.93 6.89
C LEU A 654 -29.99 7.09 5.36
N PRO A 655 -31.20 6.99 4.78
CA PRO A 655 -31.40 7.27 3.36
C PRO A 655 -30.84 8.66 2.99
N GLY A 656 -29.90 8.70 2.04
CA GLY A 656 -29.25 9.93 1.59
C GLY A 656 -27.87 10.23 2.21
N PHE A 657 -27.37 9.37 3.10
CA PHE A 657 -25.94 9.37 3.46
C PHE A 657 -25.18 8.61 2.37
N ILE A 658 -24.47 9.32 1.49
CA ILE A 658 -23.71 8.74 0.36
C ILE A 658 -22.23 8.85 0.66
N CYS A 659 -21.49 7.76 0.45
CA CYS A 659 -20.05 7.69 0.64
C CYS A 659 -19.40 7.01 -0.57
N ALA A 660 -18.89 7.81 -1.52
CA ALA A 660 -18.24 7.31 -2.74
C ALA A 660 -16.83 7.90 -2.96
N SER A 661 -16.36 8.75 -2.04
CA SER A 661 -15.04 9.38 -2.11
C SER A 661 -14.12 8.93 -0.96
N ALA A 662 -12.81 8.91 -1.21
CA ALA A 662 -11.81 8.66 -0.16
C ALA A 662 -11.86 9.70 0.97
N ALA A 663 -12.32 10.92 0.68
CA ALA A 663 -12.49 11.98 1.67
C ALA A 663 -13.65 11.68 2.64
N MET A 664 -14.80 11.21 2.14
CA MET A 664 -15.92 10.81 2.99
C MET A 664 -15.71 9.46 3.68
N ASN A 665 -14.94 8.53 3.09
CA ASN A 665 -14.58 7.28 3.77
C ASN A 665 -13.85 7.55 5.09
N ARG A 666 -12.95 8.55 5.11
CA ARG A 666 -12.28 8.99 6.35
C ARG A 666 -13.25 9.53 7.40
N VAL A 667 -14.26 10.29 6.97
CA VAL A 667 -15.33 10.78 7.87
C VAL A 667 -16.14 9.62 8.43
N VAL A 668 -16.48 8.63 7.61
CA VAL A 668 -17.19 7.42 8.03
C VAL A 668 -16.37 6.60 9.02
N GLU A 669 -15.08 6.40 8.78
CA GLU A 669 -14.18 5.72 9.72
C GLU A 669 -14.15 6.44 11.08
N GLN A 670 -14.11 7.78 11.08
CA GLN A 670 -14.17 8.57 12.32
C GLN A 670 -15.52 8.38 13.03
N ILE A 671 -16.65 8.39 12.30
CA ILE A 671 -17.98 8.12 12.87
C ILE A 671 -18.04 6.71 13.47
N GLN A 672 -17.50 5.71 12.77
CA GLN A 672 -17.46 4.31 13.21
C GLN A 672 -16.64 4.14 14.49
N ARG A 673 -15.47 4.78 14.58
CA ARG A 673 -14.63 4.78 15.80
C ARG A 673 -15.32 5.40 17.01
N LEU A 674 -16.30 6.28 16.80
CA LEU A 674 -17.08 6.91 17.86
C LEU A 674 -18.31 6.10 18.29
N GLN A 675 -18.61 5.00 17.60
CA GLN A 675 -19.70 4.11 17.99
C GLN A 675 -19.41 3.51 19.37
N GLY A 676 -20.42 3.49 20.25
CA GLY A 676 -20.27 3.04 21.64
C GLY A 676 -19.81 4.10 22.65
N HIS A 677 -19.42 5.30 22.21
CA HIS A 677 -18.99 6.38 23.09
C HIS A 677 -20.00 7.55 23.15
N ASN A 678 -20.13 8.20 24.31
CA ASN A 678 -21.00 9.36 24.54
C ASN A 678 -20.24 10.70 24.56
N LEU A 679 -19.09 10.78 23.88
CA LEU A 679 -18.26 11.98 23.84
C LEU A 679 -18.94 13.11 23.05
N THR A 680 -18.60 14.35 23.43
CA THR A 680 -18.93 15.57 22.67
C THR A 680 -18.14 15.59 21.37
N VAL A 681 -18.81 15.90 20.25
CA VAL A 681 -18.18 15.95 18.93
C VAL A 681 -18.45 17.32 18.31
N LEU A 682 -17.39 17.98 17.84
CA LEU A 682 -17.44 19.19 17.04
C LEU A 682 -17.29 18.84 15.55
N ILE A 683 -18.31 19.15 14.77
CA ILE A 683 -18.37 18.89 13.34
C ILE A 683 -18.11 20.20 12.60
N THR A 684 -16.99 20.29 11.89
CA THR A 684 -16.64 21.50 11.12
C THR A 684 -16.82 21.27 9.63
N GLY A 685 -17.04 22.33 8.87
CA GLY A 685 -17.13 22.27 7.42
C GLY A 685 -17.98 23.39 6.85
N GLU A 686 -17.84 23.66 5.57
CA GLU A 686 -18.56 24.74 4.90
C GLU A 686 -20.09 24.60 4.98
N SER A 687 -20.79 25.68 4.65
CA SER A 687 -22.25 25.63 4.55
C SER A 687 -22.67 24.64 3.45
N GLY A 688 -23.67 23.81 3.75
CA GLY A 688 -24.23 22.88 2.77
C GLY A 688 -23.45 21.59 2.51
N THR A 689 -22.46 21.22 3.35
CA THR A 689 -21.70 19.97 3.21
C THR A 689 -22.37 18.72 3.82
N GLY A 690 -23.47 18.88 4.56
CA GLY A 690 -24.18 17.74 5.20
C GLY A 690 -23.71 17.42 6.62
N LYS A 691 -23.26 18.43 7.38
CA LYS A 691 -22.86 18.29 8.80
C LYS A 691 -23.97 17.69 9.69
N ASP A 692 -25.23 17.99 9.38
CA ASP A 692 -26.41 17.46 10.07
C ASP A 692 -26.59 15.95 9.84
N LEU A 693 -26.30 15.46 8.63
CA LEU A 693 -26.30 14.02 8.32
C LEU A 693 -25.19 13.30 9.09
N VAL A 694 -24.00 13.90 9.20
CA VAL A 694 -22.89 13.38 10.02
C VAL A 694 -23.29 13.32 11.50
N ALA A 695 -23.90 14.37 12.03
CA ALA A 695 -24.39 14.37 13.42
C ALA A 695 -25.44 13.28 13.67
N ARG A 696 -26.37 13.09 12.74
CA ARG A 696 -27.37 12.00 12.80
C ARG A 696 -26.73 10.63 12.73
N ALA A 697 -25.73 10.43 11.87
CA ALA A 697 -24.99 9.17 11.77
C ALA A 697 -24.29 8.81 13.08
N ILE A 698 -23.68 9.80 13.75
CA ILE A 698 -23.07 9.63 15.09
C ILE A 698 -24.12 9.24 16.13
N HIS A 699 -25.30 9.88 16.11
CA HIS A 699 -26.38 9.55 17.04
C HIS A 699 -26.92 8.12 16.83
N VAL A 700 -27.19 7.74 15.57
CA VAL A 700 -27.71 6.40 15.22
C VAL A 700 -26.70 5.29 15.58
N GLY A 701 -25.40 5.58 15.48
CA GLY A 701 -24.31 4.68 15.90
C GLY A 701 -24.03 4.67 17.41
N SER A 702 -24.76 5.43 18.22
CA SER A 702 -24.47 5.57 19.65
C SER A 702 -25.32 4.68 20.57
N PRO A 703 -24.93 4.50 21.84
CA PRO A 703 -25.78 3.86 22.85
C PRO A 703 -27.14 4.54 23.04
N ARG A 704 -27.26 5.82 22.64
CA ARG A 704 -28.47 6.64 22.73
C ARG A 704 -29.32 6.64 21.46
N ARG A 705 -29.07 5.74 20.49
CA ARG A 705 -29.77 5.69 19.19
C ARG A 705 -31.31 5.59 19.25
N ALA A 706 -31.85 5.07 20.35
CA ALA A 706 -33.29 4.93 20.57
C ALA A 706 -33.88 6.09 21.40
N ALA A 707 -33.02 6.99 21.90
CA ALA A 707 -33.41 8.14 22.70
C ALA A 707 -33.62 9.37 21.81
N MET A 708 -34.16 10.44 22.39
CA MET A 708 -34.49 11.66 21.67
C MET A 708 -33.24 12.29 21.03
N TYR A 709 -33.32 12.63 19.73
CA TYR A 709 -32.36 13.49 19.03
C TYR A 709 -33.01 14.85 18.81
N LEU A 710 -32.50 15.89 19.49
CA LEU A 710 -33.08 17.22 19.46
C LEU A 710 -32.13 18.20 18.77
N PRO A 711 -32.41 18.62 17.52
CA PRO A 711 -31.63 19.66 16.84
C PRO A 711 -32.06 21.06 17.27
N TYR A 712 -31.08 21.94 17.45
CA TYR A 712 -31.25 23.37 17.73
C TYR A 712 -30.31 24.17 16.84
N ASN A 713 -30.85 25.11 16.08
CA ASN A 713 -30.06 26.00 15.23
C ASN A 713 -29.78 27.32 15.98
N CYS A 714 -28.51 27.63 16.20
CA CYS A 714 -28.10 28.82 16.95
C CYS A 714 -28.32 30.14 16.19
N THR A 715 -28.57 30.10 14.88
CA THR A 715 -28.76 31.30 14.03
C THR A 715 -30.17 31.87 14.04
N THR A 716 -31.19 31.08 14.40
CA THR A 716 -32.60 31.40 14.12
C THR A 716 -33.35 32.14 15.24
N THR A 717 -32.70 32.44 16.36
CA THR A 717 -33.38 32.87 17.60
C THR A 717 -32.81 34.19 18.14
N THR A 718 -33.69 35.12 18.56
CA THR A 718 -33.26 36.37 19.22
C THR A 718 -32.62 36.06 20.58
N ARG A 719 -31.72 36.93 21.05
CA ARG A 719 -30.94 36.78 22.29
C ARG A 719 -31.77 36.33 23.50
N GLU A 720 -32.94 36.94 23.72
CA GLU A 720 -33.83 36.66 24.85
C GLU A 720 -34.56 35.32 24.73
N LEU A 721 -34.86 34.89 23.50
CA LEU A 721 -35.53 33.62 23.23
C LEU A 721 -34.56 32.44 23.30
N ALA A 722 -33.27 32.63 22.99
CA ALA A 722 -32.28 31.56 23.01
C ALA A 722 -31.99 31.04 24.43
N ASP A 723 -31.91 31.95 25.41
CA ASP A 723 -31.70 31.60 26.82
C ASP A 723 -32.90 30.82 27.38
N SER A 724 -34.11 31.31 27.10
CA SER A 724 -35.37 30.67 27.47
C SER A 724 -35.59 29.32 26.77
N GLN A 725 -35.22 29.19 25.50
CA GLN A 725 -35.37 27.93 24.74
C GLN A 725 -34.36 26.87 25.17
N LEU A 726 -33.08 27.20 25.35
CA LEU A 726 -32.06 26.21 25.71
C LEU A 726 -32.18 25.75 27.17
N PHE A 727 -32.31 26.69 28.12
CA PHE A 727 -32.25 26.41 29.55
C PHE A 727 -33.64 26.35 30.23
N GLY A 728 -34.68 26.82 29.54
CA GLY A 728 -36.04 26.87 30.08
C GLY A 728 -36.28 28.07 31.00
N HIS A 729 -37.53 28.28 31.38
CA HIS A 729 -37.93 29.36 32.26
C HIS A 729 -39.10 28.99 33.17
N ARG A 730 -39.24 29.70 34.28
CA ARG A 730 -40.40 29.63 35.17
C ARG A 730 -41.42 30.71 34.80
N ARG A 731 -42.71 30.42 34.92
CA ARG A 731 -43.80 31.37 34.72
C ARG A 731 -43.55 32.66 35.51
N GLY A 732 -43.64 33.79 34.82
CA GLY A 732 -43.42 35.12 35.39
C GLY A 732 -41.96 35.58 35.45
N SER A 733 -41.00 34.86 34.85
CA SER A 733 -39.59 35.26 34.82
C SER A 733 -39.28 36.44 33.90
N PHE A 734 -40.12 36.71 32.90
CA PHE A 734 -40.07 37.88 32.01
C PHE A 734 -41.44 38.16 31.37
N THR A 735 -41.61 39.32 30.72
CA THR A 735 -42.84 39.69 30.00
C THR A 735 -43.10 38.73 28.84
N GLY A 736 -44.10 37.85 28.97
CA GLY A 736 -44.41 36.78 27.99
C GLY A 736 -44.23 35.35 28.51
N ALA A 737 -43.63 35.17 29.70
CA ALA A 737 -43.50 33.86 30.36
C ALA A 737 -44.81 33.40 31.02
N VAL A 738 -45.80 33.02 30.21
CA VAL A 738 -47.17 32.65 30.66
C VAL A 738 -47.22 31.24 31.28
N THR A 739 -46.28 30.36 30.94
CA THR A 739 -46.21 28.97 31.42
C THR A 739 -44.77 28.57 31.73
N ASP A 740 -44.57 27.57 32.60
CA ASP A 740 -43.25 26.98 32.84
C ASP A 740 -42.79 26.23 31.58
N GLN A 741 -41.53 26.41 31.17
CA GLN A 741 -40.93 25.71 30.03
C GLN A 741 -39.65 24.98 30.47
N PRO A 742 -39.54 23.66 30.24
CA PRO A 742 -38.36 22.89 30.59
C PRO A 742 -37.12 23.33 29.78
N GLY A 743 -37.28 23.80 28.55
CA GLY A 743 -36.15 24.12 27.67
C GLY A 743 -35.49 22.86 27.08
N LEU A 744 -34.76 23.05 25.99
CA LEU A 744 -34.29 22.00 25.09
C LEU A 744 -33.29 21.04 25.74
N ILE A 745 -32.42 21.55 26.62
CA ILE A 745 -31.46 20.69 27.32
C ILE A 745 -32.20 19.71 28.24
N ARG A 746 -33.18 20.16 29.01
CA ARG A 746 -33.97 19.27 29.89
C ARG A 746 -34.88 18.34 29.09
N SER A 747 -35.44 18.81 27.99
CA SER A 747 -36.24 17.97 27.08
C SER A 747 -35.42 16.85 26.42
N ALA A 748 -34.12 17.05 26.22
CA ALA A 748 -33.21 16.06 25.63
C ALA A 748 -32.59 15.08 26.66
N ALA A 749 -33.09 15.06 27.90
CA ALA A 749 -32.61 14.17 28.97
C ALA A 749 -32.54 12.69 28.51
N GLY A 750 -31.38 12.05 28.73
CA GLY A 750 -31.09 10.68 28.27
C GLY A 750 -30.84 10.56 26.75
N GLY A 751 -31.02 11.64 25.99
CA GLY A 751 -30.89 11.73 24.54
C GLY A 751 -29.64 12.49 24.07
N THR A 752 -29.73 13.06 22.87
CA THR A 752 -28.66 13.86 22.22
C THR A 752 -29.21 15.23 21.82
N LEU A 753 -28.53 16.29 22.25
CA LEU A 753 -28.75 17.66 21.80
C LEU A 753 -27.76 17.98 20.69
N PHE A 754 -28.27 18.33 19.50
CA PHE A 754 -27.45 18.78 18.38
C PHE A 754 -27.53 20.30 18.24
N LEU A 755 -26.40 20.99 18.38
CA LEU A 755 -26.26 22.43 18.26
C LEU A 755 -25.67 22.76 16.89
N ASP A 756 -26.51 23.23 15.97
CA ASP A 756 -26.09 23.64 14.64
C ASP A 756 -25.69 25.11 14.61
N GLU A 757 -24.61 25.41 13.88
CA GLU A 757 -23.95 26.72 13.82
C GLU A 757 -23.60 27.31 15.21
N ILE A 758 -22.94 26.50 16.05
CA ILE A 758 -22.57 26.88 17.44
C ILE A 758 -21.73 28.16 17.52
N GLY A 759 -20.99 28.50 16.46
CA GLY A 759 -20.18 29.72 16.37
C GLY A 759 -20.99 31.02 16.39
N ASP A 760 -22.29 30.97 16.13
CA ASP A 760 -23.20 32.12 16.17
C ASP A 760 -23.98 32.24 17.49
N LEU A 761 -23.63 31.42 18.50
CA LEU A 761 -24.24 31.51 19.84
C LEU A 761 -23.86 32.83 20.54
N PRO A 762 -24.84 33.60 21.07
CA PRO A 762 -24.57 34.84 21.81
C PRO A 762 -23.58 34.66 22.97
N LEU A 763 -22.63 35.60 23.10
CA LEU A 763 -21.55 35.57 24.10
C LEU A 763 -22.03 35.44 25.55
N ASP A 764 -23.20 35.99 25.87
CA ASP A 764 -23.79 35.94 27.21
C ASP A 764 -24.45 34.60 27.56
N ILE A 765 -24.74 33.79 26.55
CA ILE A 765 -25.29 32.43 26.70
C ILE A 765 -24.17 31.40 26.86
N GLN A 766 -23.01 31.64 26.23
CA GLN A 766 -21.85 30.75 26.25
C GLN A 766 -21.42 30.29 27.67
N PRO A 767 -21.38 31.14 28.71
CA PRO A 767 -21.04 30.71 30.08
C PRO A 767 -22.03 29.70 30.66
N LYS A 768 -23.33 29.84 30.36
CA LYS A 768 -24.36 28.90 30.83
C LYS A 768 -24.25 27.55 30.14
N LEU A 769 -23.93 27.57 28.83
CA LEU A 769 -23.68 26.35 28.07
C LEU A 769 -22.42 25.63 28.55
N LEU A 770 -21.34 26.37 28.82
CA LEU A 770 -20.12 25.83 29.40
C LEU A 770 -20.41 25.13 30.74
N ARG A 771 -21.14 25.80 31.64
CA ARG A 771 -21.50 25.23 32.94
C ARG A 771 -22.28 23.91 32.80
N PHE A 772 -23.20 23.85 31.84
CA PHE A 772 -23.93 22.62 31.52
C PHE A 772 -22.99 21.52 30.98
N LEU A 773 -22.07 21.84 30.06
CA LEU A 773 -21.11 20.87 29.51
C LEU A 773 -20.08 20.37 30.55
N GLU A 774 -19.75 21.17 31.55
CA GLU A 774 -18.80 20.82 32.61
C GLU A 774 -19.46 20.06 33.77
N GLN A 775 -20.60 20.55 34.25
CA GLN A 775 -21.23 20.09 35.50
C GLN A 775 -22.47 19.21 35.26
N GLY A 776 -22.99 19.16 34.03
CA GLY A 776 -24.27 18.50 33.74
C GLY A 776 -25.47 19.23 34.34
N GLU A 777 -25.34 20.51 34.69
CA GLU A 777 -26.37 21.27 35.40
C GLU A 777 -26.93 22.43 34.57
N VAL A 778 -28.25 22.55 34.55
CA VAL A 778 -28.99 23.65 33.93
C VAL A 778 -29.59 24.55 35.01
N MET A 779 -29.56 25.87 34.80
CA MET A 779 -30.25 26.84 35.67
C MET A 779 -31.33 27.56 34.86
N PRO A 780 -32.62 27.24 35.06
CA PRO A 780 -33.71 27.88 34.34
C PRO A 780 -33.82 29.37 34.67
N VAL A 781 -34.29 30.16 33.72
CA VAL A 781 -34.52 31.59 33.92
C VAL A 781 -35.59 31.79 35.00
N GLY A 782 -35.24 32.52 36.06
CA GLY A 782 -36.12 32.78 37.21
C GLY A 782 -36.07 31.73 38.32
N GLU A 783 -35.20 30.72 38.23
CA GLU A 783 -34.93 29.76 39.31
C GLU A 783 -33.57 29.98 39.96
N THR A 784 -33.47 29.68 41.27
CA THR A 784 -32.24 29.85 42.06
C THR A 784 -31.51 28.54 42.38
N ARG A 785 -32.03 27.41 41.88
CA ARG A 785 -31.44 26.07 42.11
C ARG A 785 -31.07 25.42 40.78
N PRO A 786 -29.83 24.93 40.62
CA PRO A 786 -29.47 24.15 39.43
C PRO A 786 -30.17 22.80 39.41
N GLN A 787 -30.41 22.27 38.21
CA GLN A 787 -31.01 20.96 37.97
C GLN A 787 -30.05 20.11 37.14
N GLY A 788 -29.71 18.92 37.62
CA GLY A 788 -28.83 17.96 36.92
C GLY A 788 -29.56 17.27 35.76
N VAL A 789 -28.91 17.18 34.60
CA VAL A 789 -29.44 16.59 33.37
C VAL A 789 -28.33 15.85 32.61
N ASP A 790 -28.58 14.59 32.26
CA ASP A 790 -27.65 13.80 31.44
C ASP A 790 -28.01 13.86 29.94
N VAL A 791 -27.29 14.68 29.16
CA VAL A 791 -27.51 14.85 27.71
C VAL A 791 -26.19 14.83 26.97
N ARG A 792 -26.13 14.06 25.88
CA ARG A 792 -24.99 14.08 24.96
C ARG A 792 -25.08 15.29 24.06
N VAL A 793 -23.98 16.00 23.85
CA VAL A 793 -23.94 17.17 22.95
C VAL A 793 -23.16 16.84 21.67
N LEU A 794 -23.75 17.17 20.52
CA LEU A 794 -23.07 17.25 19.23
C LEU A 794 -23.15 18.70 18.76
N ALA A 795 -22.06 19.26 18.27
CA ALA A 795 -22.04 20.64 17.79
C ALA A 795 -21.54 20.69 16.35
N ALA A 796 -22.10 21.57 15.53
CA ALA A 796 -21.63 21.83 14.17
C ALA A 796 -21.43 23.33 13.92
N THR A 797 -20.47 23.67 13.06
CA THR A 797 -20.19 25.07 12.68
C THR A 797 -19.51 25.17 11.31
N ASN A 798 -19.81 26.24 10.58
CA ASN A 798 -19.03 26.67 9.41
C ASN A 798 -17.97 27.74 9.76
N ALA A 799 -18.07 28.37 10.93
CA ALA A 799 -17.16 29.42 11.36
C ALA A 799 -15.87 28.82 11.93
N ASP A 800 -14.75 29.50 11.66
CA ASP A 800 -13.47 29.25 12.33
C ASP A 800 -13.59 29.69 13.80
N LEU A 801 -13.73 28.73 14.71
CA LEU A 801 -13.93 29.03 16.14
C LEU A 801 -12.65 29.56 16.77
N GLU A 802 -11.50 29.10 16.31
CA GLU A 802 -10.19 29.58 16.73
C GLU A 802 -10.04 31.09 16.42
N GLN A 803 -10.43 31.52 15.22
CA GLN A 803 -10.49 32.93 14.86
C GLN A 803 -11.53 33.70 15.71
N ARG A 804 -12.72 33.14 15.94
CA ARG A 804 -13.75 33.79 16.77
C ARG A 804 -13.32 33.95 18.23
N VAL A 805 -12.49 33.04 18.74
CA VAL A 805 -11.85 33.16 20.07
C VAL A 805 -10.87 34.32 20.06
N ALA A 806 -10.00 34.42 19.06
CA ALA A 806 -9.05 35.53 18.92
C ALA A 806 -9.75 36.90 18.81
N GLU A 807 -10.92 36.95 18.19
CA GLU A 807 -11.76 38.15 18.06
C GLU A 807 -12.60 38.47 19.31
N GLY A 808 -12.55 37.63 20.36
CA GLY A 808 -13.36 37.78 21.57
C GLY A 808 -14.86 37.55 21.36
N LYS A 809 -15.25 36.94 20.24
CA LYS A 809 -16.64 36.61 19.87
C LYS A 809 -17.07 35.22 20.32
N PHE A 810 -16.11 34.38 20.72
CA PHE A 810 -16.35 33.06 21.29
C PHE A 810 -15.41 32.85 22.47
N ARG A 811 -15.88 32.19 23.53
CA ARG A 811 -15.04 31.95 24.71
C ARG A 811 -14.12 30.76 24.49
N GLU A 812 -12.86 30.94 24.87
CA GLU A 812 -11.80 29.93 24.75
C GLU A 812 -12.12 28.66 25.57
N ASP A 813 -12.64 28.83 26.79
CA ASP A 813 -13.04 27.73 27.68
C ASP A 813 -14.13 26.82 27.06
N LEU A 814 -15.16 27.43 26.47
CA LEU A 814 -16.21 26.71 25.74
C LEU A 814 -15.68 26.01 24.48
N TYR A 815 -14.75 26.63 23.76
CA TYR A 815 -14.13 26.02 22.57
C TYR A 815 -13.43 24.70 22.93
N TYR A 816 -12.57 24.69 23.94
CA TYR A 816 -11.88 23.47 24.35
C TYR A 816 -12.84 22.40 24.88
N ARG A 817 -13.95 22.79 25.52
CA ARG A 817 -14.95 21.83 26.00
C ARG A 817 -15.78 21.18 24.89
N LEU A 818 -15.98 21.89 23.76
CA LEU A 818 -16.68 21.37 22.59
C LEU A 818 -15.74 20.55 21.68
N SER A 819 -14.47 20.94 21.58
CA SER A 819 -13.47 20.35 20.67
C SER A 819 -12.78 19.10 21.25
N VAL A 820 -13.55 18.21 21.89
CA VAL A 820 -13.02 16.94 22.43
C VAL A 820 -12.68 15.97 21.30
N ILE A 821 -13.60 15.84 20.34
CA ILE A 821 -13.40 15.13 19.08
C ILE A 821 -13.83 16.05 17.96
N ARG A 822 -12.96 16.25 16.97
CA ARG A 822 -13.23 17.09 15.79
C ARG A 822 -13.39 16.23 14.54
N ILE A 823 -14.52 16.38 13.85
CA ILE A 823 -14.76 15.76 12.54
C ILE A 823 -14.92 16.87 11.51
N HIS A 824 -14.05 16.89 10.51
CA HIS A 824 -14.14 17.84 9.41
C HIS A 824 -14.88 17.22 8.22
N VAL A 825 -15.95 17.86 7.76
CA VAL A 825 -16.72 17.43 6.58
C VAL A 825 -16.22 18.20 5.36
N PRO A 826 -15.58 17.53 4.39
CA PRO A 826 -14.99 18.19 3.23
C PRO A 826 -16.07 18.81 2.32
N PRO A 827 -15.75 19.95 1.67
CA PRO A 827 -16.62 20.56 0.68
C PRO A 827 -16.79 19.66 -0.54
N LEU A 828 -17.89 19.82 -1.27
CA LEU A 828 -18.26 18.96 -2.41
C LEU A 828 -17.16 18.94 -3.51
N ARG A 829 -16.47 20.06 -3.68
CA ARG A 829 -15.35 20.21 -4.63
C ARG A 829 -14.14 19.31 -4.34
N GLU A 830 -13.98 18.84 -3.11
CA GLU A 830 -12.92 17.92 -2.65
C GLU A 830 -13.36 16.44 -2.68
N ARG A 831 -14.61 16.19 -3.08
CA ARG A 831 -15.23 14.86 -3.19
C ARG A 831 -16.10 14.76 -4.45
N ARG A 832 -15.50 15.12 -5.59
CA ARG A 832 -16.20 15.18 -6.88
C ARG A 832 -16.71 13.83 -7.35
N GLU A 833 -16.11 12.73 -6.89
CA GLU A 833 -16.57 11.36 -7.22
C GLU A 833 -17.99 11.07 -6.68
N GLU A 834 -18.46 11.86 -5.71
CA GLU A 834 -19.81 11.72 -5.13
C GLU A 834 -20.88 12.43 -5.96
N ILE A 835 -20.51 13.36 -6.86
CA ILE A 835 -21.46 14.17 -7.62
C ILE A 835 -22.43 13.28 -8.45
N PRO A 836 -21.99 12.27 -9.23
CA PRO A 836 -22.92 11.41 -9.96
C PRO A 836 -23.91 10.66 -9.06
N HIS A 837 -23.44 10.20 -7.90
CA HIS A 837 -24.23 9.44 -6.93
C HIS A 837 -25.27 10.34 -6.23
N LEU A 838 -24.83 11.51 -5.75
CA LEU A 838 -25.69 12.54 -5.16
C LEU A 838 -26.72 13.05 -6.19
N SER A 839 -26.29 13.26 -7.44
CA SER A 839 -27.17 13.70 -8.50
C SER A 839 -28.28 12.70 -8.79
N THR A 840 -27.95 11.42 -8.84
CA THR A 840 -28.93 10.34 -9.03
C THR A 840 -29.92 10.26 -7.86
N PHE A 841 -29.42 10.40 -6.63
CA PHE A 841 -30.27 10.38 -5.44
C PHE A 841 -31.25 11.56 -5.39
N PHE A 842 -30.77 12.79 -5.59
CA PHE A 842 -31.62 13.97 -5.59
C PHE A 842 -32.57 14.03 -6.79
N LEU A 843 -32.19 13.46 -7.93
CA LEU A 843 -33.07 13.31 -9.09
C LEU A 843 -34.30 12.48 -8.71
N ARG A 844 -34.11 11.31 -8.11
CA ARG A 844 -35.20 10.44 -7.66
C ARG A 844 -36.09 11.15 -6.63
N GLU A 845 -35.49 11.78 -5.62
CA GLU A 845 -36.21 12.53 -4.59
C GLU A 845 -37.06 13.67 -5.19
N ALA A 846 -36.53 14.37 -6.19
CA ALA A 846 -37.23 15.45 -6.90
C ALA A 846 -38.36 14.91 -7.77
N CYS A 847 -38.15 13.78 -8.46
CA CYS A 847 -39.16 13.12 -9.29
C CYS A 847 -40.36 12.68 -8.46
N ASP A 848 -40.11 12.01 -7.33
CA ASP A 848 -41.15 11.53 -6.42
C ASP A 848 -41.96 12.69 -5.84
N ARG A 849 -41.27 13.74 -5.40
CA ARG A 849 -41.92 14.90 -4.77
C ARG A 849 -42.71 15.77 -5.74
N LEU A 850 -42.26 15.87 -7.00
CA LEU A 850 -42.90 16.67 -8.04
C LEU A 850 -43.88 15.87 -8.91
N GLY A 851 -44.03 14.56 -8.67
CA GLY A 851 -44.91 13.69 -9.45
C GLY A 851 -44.48 13.52 -10.91
N LYS A 852 -43.17 13.55 -11.18
CA LYS A 852 -42.58 13.41 -12.53
C LYS A 852 -41.73 12.14 -12.61
N PRO A 853 -42.34 10.96 -12.79
CA PRO A 853 -41.58 9.72 -12.91
C PRO A 853 -40.73 9.70 -14.18
N ASP A 854 -39.69 8.87 -14.17
CA ASP A 854 -38.84 8.54 -15.31
C ASP A 854 -38.05 9.71 -15.94
N VAL A 855 -37.84 10.81 -15.21
CA VAL A 855 -36.92 11.87 -15.65
C VAL A 855 -35.47 11.42 -15.46
N GLN A 856 -34.65 11.56 -16.50
CA GLN A 856 -33.23 11.18 -16.49
C GLN A 856 -32.32 12.42 -16.57
N LEU A 857 -31.06 12.31 -16.13
CA LEU A 857 -30.05 13.35 -16.36
C LEU A 857 -29.34 13.06 -17.70
N ALA A 858 -29.26 14.06 -18.58
CA ALA A 858 -28.47 13.93 -19.79
C ALA A 858 -26.97 13.82 -19.45
N PRO A 859 -26.15 13.07 -20.20
CA PRO A 859 -24.70 12.98 -19.95
C PRO A 859 -23.99 14.34 -19.92
N ALA A 860 -24.40 15.26 -20.80
CA ALA A 860 -23.87 16.63 -20.84
C ALA A 860 -24.18 17.42 -19.54
N THR A 861 -25.33 17.16 -18.91
CA THR A 861 -25.73 17.77 -17.63
C THR A 861 -24.89 17.23 -16.48
N LEU A 862 -24.65 15.92 -16.44
CA LEU A 862 -23.76 15.31 -15.44
C LEU A 862 -22.32 15.81 -15.58
N ASP A 863 -21.83 16.00 -16.81
CA ASP A 863 -20.51 16.58 -17.07
C ASP A 863 -20.40 18.02 -16.54
N LEU A 864 -21.45 18.84 -16.71
CA LEU A 864 -21.50 20.19 -16.15
C LEU A 864 -21.50 20.16 -14.62
N PHE A 865 -22.27 19.26 -14.01
CA PHE A 865 -22.26 19.09 -12.56
C PHE A 865 -20.89 18.66 -12.03
N ALA A 866 -20.18 17.76 -12.72
CA ALA A 866 -18.85 17.31 -12.30
C ALA A 866 -17.77 18.40 -12.42
N ARG A 867 -17.94 19.35 -13.34
CA ARG A 867 -16.98 20.45 -13.60
C ARG A 867 -17.24 21.69 -12.75
N TYR A 868 -18.46 21.88 -12.25
CA TYR A 868 -18.82 23.07 -11.48
C TYR A 868 -18.24 23.04 -10.05
N TRP A 869 -17.92 24.23 -9.52
CA TRP A 869 -17.25 24.36 -8.22
C TRP A 869 -18.17 24.15 -7.01
N TRP A 870 -19.49 24.28 -7.18
CA TRP A 870 -20.51 24.15 -6.13
C TRP A 870 -20.19 24.94 -4.85
N PRO A 871 -20.14 26.29 -4.89
CA PRO A 871 -19.88 27.11 -3.70
C PRO A 871 -20.89 26.90 -2.56
N GLY A 872 -22.12 26.49 -2.85
CA GLY A 872 -23.12 26.10 -1.85
C GLY A 872 -23.16 24.61 -1.55
N ASN A 873 -22.13 23.86 -1.96
CA ASN A 873 -21.91 22.44 -1.72
C ASN A 873 -23.12 21.56 -2.12
N VAL A 874 -23.40 20.50 -1.35
CA VAL A 874 -24.45 19.52 -1.61
C VAL A 874 -25.84 20.17 -1.63
N ARG A 875 -26.05 21.22 -0.81
CA ARG A 875 -27.32 21.98 -0.78
C ARG A 875 -27.58 22.68 -2.12
N GLN A 876 -26.57 23.29 -2.72
CA GLN A 876 -26.72 23.92 -4.04
C GLN A 876 -26.98 22.89 -5.14
N LEU A 877 -26.26 21.76 -5.13
CA LEU A 877 -26.49 20.65 -6.07
C LEU A 877 -27.93 20.14 -6.00
N ARG A 878 -28.43 19.89 -4.78
CA ARG A 878 -29.81 19.43 -4.57
C ARG A 878 -30.84 20.45 -5.09
N ASN A 879 -30.65 21.73 -4.80
CA ASN A 879 -31.56 22.78 -5.25
C ASN A 879 -31.57 22.91 -6.78
N GLU A 880 -30.41 22.81 -7.42
CA GLU A 880 -30.30 22.91 -8.87
C GLU A 880 -31.00 21.73 -9.55
N ILE A 881 -30.80 20.50 -9.08
CA ILE A 881 -31.47 19.32 -9.62
C ILE A 881 -32.98 19.42 -9.44
N GLN A 882 -33.45 19.86 -8.27
CA GLN A 882 -34.88 20.05 -8.03
C GLN A 882 -35.51 21.07 -8.99
N ARG A 883 -34.81 22.18 -9.25
CA ARG A 883 -35.22 23.17 -10.25
C ARG A 883 -35.22 22.57 -11.65
N ALA A 884 -34.16 21.85 -12.03
CA ALA A 884 -34.03 21.28 -13.36
C ALA A 884 -35.12 20.22 -13.65
N VAL A 885 -35.48 19.38 -12.66
CA VAL A 885 -36.62 18.45 -12.75
C VAL A 885 -37.95 19.20 -12.86
N ALA A 886 -38.13 20.30 -12.12
CA ALA A 886 -39.33 21.12 -12.23
C ALA A 886 -39.50 21.73 -13.64
N MET A 887 -38.39 22.03 -14.34
CA MET A 887 -38.39 22.56 -15.71
C MET A 887 -38.50 21.48 -16.80
N SER A 888 -38.15 20.22 -16.50
CA SER A 888 -38.22 19.10 -17.45
C SER A 888 -39.64 18.56 -17.68
N ALA A 889 -39.89 17.91 -18.82
CA ALA A 889 -41.14 17.18 -19.05
C ALA A 889 -41.14 15.80 -18.36
N PRO A 890 -42.30 15.25 -17.92
CA PRO A 890 -42.39 13.88 -17.42
C PRO A 890 -41.82 12.86 -18.42
N GLY A 891 -41.02 11.89 -17.95
CA GLY A 891 -40.33 10.92 -18.82
C GLY A 891 -39.24 11.49 -19.74
N GLY A 892 -38.88 12.77 -19.58
CA GLY A 892 -37.86 13.45 -20.39
C GLY A 892 -36.46 13.42 -19.78
N ALA A 893 -35.52 14.10 -20.43
CA ALA A 893 -34.17 14.29 -19.91
C ALA A 893 -33.96 15.73 -19.41
N VAL A 894 -33.22 15.86 -18.31
CA VAL A 894 -32.68 17.14 -17.86
C VAL A 894 -31.47 17.46 -18.72
N GLU A 895 -31.71 18.26 -19.76
CA GLU A 895 -30.70 18.89 -20.61
C GLU A 895 -30.04 20.13 -19.94
N PRO A 896 -28.85 20.55 -20.41
CA PRO A 896 -28.16 21.76 -19.94
C PRO A 896 -28.99 23.05 -19.97
N ASP A 897 -29.94 23.17 -20.90
CA ASP A 897 -30.82 24.34 -21.05
C ASP A 897 -31.84 24.47 -19.90
N HIS A 898 -32.03 23.41 -19.11
CA HIS A 898 -32.88 23.42 -17.91
C HIS A 898 -32.13 23.91 -16.65
N LEU A 899 -30.80 24.12 -16.73
CA LEU A 899 -29.97 24.54 -15.62
C LEU A 899 -30.04 26.06 -15.39
N SER A 900 -29.39 26.56 -14.33
CA SER A 900 -29.30 27.99 -14.02
C SER A 900 -28.27 28.65 -14.93
N GLY A 901 -28.44 29.94 -15.21
CA GLY A 901 -27.51 30.70 -16.05
C GLY A 901 -26.05 30.60 -15.58
N ASP A 902 -25.83 30.40 -14.27
CA ASP A 902 -24.51 30.19 -13.66
C ASP A 902 -23.83 28.87 -14.10
N LEU A 903 -24.62 27.85 -14.47
CA LEU A 903 -24.18 26.55 -14.98
C LEU A 903 -24.26 26.44 -16.51
N SER A 904 -25.10 27.26 -17.15
CA SER A 904 -25.26 27.33 -18.62
C SER A 904 -24.26 28.29 -19.31
N ALA A 905 -23.49 29.07 -18.56
CA ALA A 905 -22.43 29.91 -19.12
C ALA A 905 -21.11 29.13 -19.29
N PRO A 906 -20.38 29.28 -20.42
CA PRO A 906 -19.02 28.76 -20.50
C PRO A 906 -18.15 29.44 -19.42
N PRO A 907 -17.21 28.72 -18.80
CA PRO A 907 -16.48 29.20 -17.63
C PRO A 907 -15.72 30.48 -17.99
N ALA A 908 -16.14 31.61 -17.41
CA ALA A 908 -15.31 32.79 -17.33
C ALA A 908 -14.11 32.46 -16.44
N SER A 909 -12.92 32.46 -17.02
CA SER A 909 -11.68 32.49 -16.24
C SER A 909 -11.67 33.77 -15.38
N PRO A 910 -11.27 33.71 -14.10
CA PRO A 910 -11.14 34.89 -13.27
C PRO A 910 -9.88 35.67 -13.70
N SER A 911 -9.97 36.42 -14.79
CA SER A 911 -9.02 37.46 -15.18
C SER A 911 -9.59 38.31 -16.33
N GLU A 912 -10.80 38.87 -16.18
CA GLU A 912 -11.36 39.74 -17.23
C GLU A 912 -12.40 40.74 -16.68
N ALA A 913 -12.20 41.24 -15.46
CA ALA A 913 -12.83 42.49 -15.00
C ALA A 913 -11.94 43.73 -15.24
N ALA A 914 -10.78 43.56 -15.85
CA ALA A 914 -9.92 44.66 -16.24
C ALA A 914 -9.42 44.45 -17.68
N VAL A 915 -9.66 45.47 -18.51
CA VAL A 915 -9.17 45.66 -19.88
C VAL A 915 -10.07 45.09 -20.99
N LEU A 916 -11.09 45.89 -21.31
CA LEU A 916 -11.83 45.90 -22.57
C LEU A 916 -10.91 46.27 -23.75
N ALA A 917 -11.28 45.75 -24.94
CA ALA A 917 -10.99 46.21 -26.32
C ALA A 917 -9.86 45.52 -27.11
N GLY A 918 -10.24 44.82 -28.19
CA GLY A 918 -9.35 44.46 -29.30
C GLY A 918 -9.81 43.23 -30.11
N ALA A 919 -10.19 43.44 -31.37
CA ALA A 919 -10.81 42.46 -32.25
C ALA A 919 -9.92 41.30 -32.73
N GLY A 920 -10.55 40.17 -33.09
CA GLY A 920 -9.99 39.15 -33.98
C GLY A 920 -10.69 37.79 -33.90
N ARG A 921 -11.76 37.57 -34.67
CA ARG A 921 -12.39 36.24 -34.87
C ARG A 921 -11.34 35.23 -35.37
N ARG A 922 -11.16 34.12 -34.66
CA ARG A 922 -10.48 32.92 -35.19
C ARG A 922 -11.49 31.79 -35.34
N GLU A 923 -11.54 31.20 -36.53
CA GLU A 923 -12.45 30.11 -36.88
C GLU A 923 -12.12 28.83 -36.11
N THR A 924 -13.16 28.15 -35.65
CA THR A 924 -13.06 26.86 -34.96
C THR A 924 -12.76 25.73 -35.95
N PRO A 925 -11.78 24.85 -35.68
CA PRO A 925 -11.45 23.73 -36.57
C PRO A 925 -12.58 22.69 -36.61
N ARG A 926 -12.95 22.25 -37.82
CA ARG A 926 -14.13 21.40 -38.08
C ARG A 926 -14.01 19.96 -37.58
N ASN A 927 -12.79 19.48 -37.30
CA ASN A 927 -12.57 18.14 -36.79
C ASN A 927 -11.23 18.05 -36.03
N LEU A 928 -11.09 16.96 -35.30
CA LEU A 928 -9.95 16.71 -34.42
C LEU A 928 -8.60 16.70 -35.15
N GLY A 929 -8.55 16.19 -36.39
CA GLY A 929 -7.32 16.20 -37.20
C GLY A 929 -6.83 17.62 -37.49
N ALA A 930 -7.74 18.53 -37.88
CA ALA A 930 -7.43 19.93 -38.15
C ALA A 930 -7.11 20.72 -36.87
N ALA A 931 -7.75 20.40 -35.75
CA ALA A 931 -7.45 21.01 -34.45
C ALA A 931 -6.06 20.63 -33.95
N ILE A 932 -5.68 19.35 -34.07
CA ILE A 932 -4.34 18.87 -33.72
C ILE A 932 -3.31 19.52 -34.65
N GLU A 933 -3.58 19.63 -35.95
CA GLU A 933 -2.66 20.25 -36.89
C GLU A 933 -2.46 21.76 -36.63
N GLN A 934 -3.53 22.48 -36.22
CA GLN A 934 -3.45 23.89 -35.86
C GLN A 934 -2.68 24.11 -34.55
N VAL A 935 -2.94 23.30 -33.52
CA VAL A 935 -2.20 23.34 -32.25
C VAL A 935 -0.73 22.98 -32.50
N GLU A 936 -0.45 21.94 -33.30
CA GLU A 936 0.90 21.52 -33.66
C GLU A 936 1.65 22.64 -34.41
N LYS A 937 0.98 23.35 -35.33
CA LYS A 937 1.54 24.48 -36.06
C LYS A 937 1.85 25.68 -35.17
N GLU A 938 0.94 26.05 -34.27
CA GLU A 938 1.12 27.16 -33.32
C GLU A 938 2.24 26.86 -32.31
N LEU A 939 2.33 25.63 -31.83
CA LEU A 939 3.37 25.21 -30.89
C LEU A 939 4.77 25.24 -31.53
N ILE A 940 4.87 24.73 -32.76
CA ILE A 940 6.14 24.72 -33.52
C ILE A 940 6.56 26.14 -33.89
N ALA A 941 5.64 26.97 -34.40
CA ALA A 941 5.92 28.36 -34.77
C ALA A 941 6.30 29.23 -33.56
N GLY A 942 5.52 29.16 -32.46
CA GLY A 942 5.82 29.91 -31.24
C GLY A 942 7.14 29.49 -30.59
N THR A 943 7.54 28.22 -30.73
CA THR A 943 8.83 27.78 -30.20
C THR A 943 10.00 28.17 -31.10
N LEU A 944 9.82 28.20 -32.43
CA LEU A 944 10.81 28.74 -33.37
C LEU A 944 11.09 30.21 -33.07
N ASP A 945 10.06 31.03 -32.81
CA ASP A 945 10.23 32.45 -32.49
C ASP A 945 10.99 32.67 -31.18
N ARG A 946 10.64 31.93 -30.11
CA ARG A 946 11.35 32.02 -28.82
C ARG A 946 12.81 31.57 -28.92
N THR A 947 13.11 30.64 -29.82
CA THR A 947 14.48 30.13 -30.05
C THR A 947 15.20 30.85 -31.20
N ARG A 948 14.63 31.96 -31.70
CA ARG A 948 15.14 32.80 -32.79
C ARG A 948 15.51 32.00 -34.05
N GLY A 949 14.69 31.01 -34.40
CA GLY A 949 14.87 30.17 -35.60
C GLY A 949 15.95 29.09 -35.48
N ASN A 950 16.55 28.88 -34.31
CA ASN A 950 17.55 27.81 -34.13
C ASN A 950 16.89 26.42 -34.07
N ILE A 951 16.77 25.77 -35.23
CA ILE A 951 16.10 24.48 -35.43
C ILE A 951 16.57 23.39 -34.45
N SER A 952 17.86 23.33 -34.11
CA SER A 952 18.39 22.30 -33.18
C SER A 952 17.85 22.49 -31.76
N GLU A 953 17.80 23.74 -31.30
CA GLU A 953 17.30 24.07 -29.96
C GLU A 953 15.77 24.01 -29.90
N THR A 954 15.08 24.45 -30.96
CA THR A 954 13.62 24.29 -31.09
C THR A 954 13.23 22.81 -30.99
N ALA A 955 13.95 21.92 -31.67
CA ALA A 955 13.66 20.49 -31.65
C ALA A 955 13.87 19.91 -30.25
N ARG A 956 14.95 20.29 -29.56
CA ARG A 956 15.22 19.88 -28.17
C ARG A 956 14.11 20.31 -27.21
N VAL A 957 13.67 21.57 -27.30
CA VAL A 957 12.60 22.13 -26.44
C VAL A 957 11.25 21.49 -26.72
N LEU A 958 10.97 21.12 -27.97
CA LEU A 958 9.75 20.42 -28.35
C LEU A 958 9.82 18.90 -28.16
N GLY A 959 10.94 18.36 -27.68
CA GLY A 959 11.14 16.92 -27.53
C GLY A 959 11.18 16.15 -28.87
N LEU A 960 11.52 16.82 -29.96
CA LEU A 960 11.63 16.26 -31.31
C LEU A 960 13.10 16.09 -31.72
N THR A 961 13.39 15.13 -32.59
CA THR A 961 14.69 15.09 -33.27
C THR A 961 14.76 16.21 -34.30
N ARG A 962 15.95 16.76 -34.57
CA ARG A 962 16.15 17.83 -35.58
C ARG A 962 15.55 17.48 -36.94
N ARG A 963 15.68 16.21 -37.36
CA ARG A 963 15.08 15.67 -38.60
C ARG A 963 13.55 15.55 -38.51
N GLY A 964 13.01 15.16 -37.35
CA GLY A 964 11.57 15.08 -37.10
C GLY A 964 10.88 16.45 -37.09
N LEU A 965 11.54 17.47 -36.54
CA LEU A 965 11.06 18.85 -36.60
C LEU A 965 11.00 19.35 -38.05
N TYR A 966 12.05 19.11 -38.85
CA TYR A 966 12.07 19.48 -40.27
C TYR A 966 10.93 18.87 -41.08
N LEU A 967 10.62 17.57 -40.86
CA LEU A 967 9.52 16.90 -41.55
C LEU A 967 8.14 17.48 -41.16
N LYS A 968 7.96 17.87 -39.90
CA LYS A 968 6.73 18.50 -39.40
C LYS A 968 6.59 19.93 -39.92
N MET A 969 7.67 20.72 -39.89
CA MET A 969 7.67 22.07 -40.49
C MET A 969 7.30 22.03 -41.96
N ARG A 970 7.85 21.08 -42.72
CA ARG A 970 7.53 20.87 -44.14
C ARG A 970 6.08 20.47 -44.38
N ARG A 971 5.54 19.56 -43.56
CA ARG A 971 4.12 19.16 -43.64
C ARG A 971 3.18 20.34 -43.35
N LEU A 972 3.54 21.18 -42.38
CA LEU A 972 2.72 22.31 -41.90
C LEU A 972 2.94 23.60 -42.69
N GLY A 973 3.85 23.59 -43.68
CA GLY A 973 4.18 24.71 -44.53
C GLY A 973 4.96 25.84 -43.84
N LEU A 974 5.82 25.50 -42.86
CA LEU A 974 6.62 26.46 -42.07
C LEU A 974 8.07 26.65 -42.59
N ASP A 975 8.43 26.04 -43.72
CA ASP A 975 9.81 26.02 -44.24
C ASP A 975 10.31 27.37 -44.82
N SER A 976 9.42 28.33 -45.08
CA SER A 976 9.77 29.60 -45.75
C SER A 976 10.38 30.68 -44.84
N VAL A 977 10.65 30.38 -43.55
CA VAL A 977 11.16 31.36 -42.58
C VAL A 977 12.70 31.36 -42.47
N THR A 978 13.41 30.54 -43.27
CA THR A 978 14.87 30.36 -43.16
C THR A 978 15.69 30.75 -44.41
N ALA A 979 15.14 31.50 -45.37
CA ALA A 979 15.86 31.89 -46.59
C ALA A 979 16.41 33.34 -46.61
N ASP A 980 16.11 34.18 -45.62
CA ASP A 980 16.69 35.53 -45.50
C ASP A 980 17.18 35.76 -44.07
N THR A 981 18.32 35.17 -43.69
CA THR A 981 19.37 35.76 -42.83
C THR A 981 20.54 34.80 -42.60
#